data_AF-T1IWR3-F1
#
_entry.id   AF-T1IWR3-F1
#
_cell.length_a   1.000
_cell.length_b   1.000
_cell.length_c   1.000
_cell.angle_alpha   90.00
_cell.angle_beta   90.00
_cell.angle_gamma   90.00
#
_symmetry.space_group_name_H-M   'P 1'
#
loop_
_entity.id
_entity.type
_entity.pdbx_description
1 polymer ?
#
loop_
_entity_poly.entity_id
_entity_poly.type
_entity_poly.pdbx_seq_one_letter_code
_entity_poly.pdbx_strand_id
1 'polypeptide(L)'
;MSSFKAYIDVRDYDTQYDPDEVDAGEFNAKSEIRLLPGEAIISSAEQVLKFATLSERQGLSGALFVTNFKISFVTADKSSFRLVDRSVRNKILDECDICLANVDTVYHVQDSNNRKKKLPPAGNIHTKIQSIEIHCKDFRVHTFSFKFTPKPQEKAVVNIVNALLHHSFPLKPQLLFVFDYRGPVSKVDGTPLFLVASDWHHEIKRLGCDKKWRISHVNENFMMSRSLPETFVVPGQLLDEQIYKASHHFKDNRVPVWSWSLPDGCAVVRSAGIHPGITDSRAMAVMLDVIRSTHPLKKFPHIVDLDSLLPNLKDIQQSYMKLKDLCVSDTTTQFWEQDVRYFSLLENTKWLSTVATCLSISKELALFVYQSQSIVFLQEQDGRDLSCLVSSLIQIILDSHYRTTSGFQSLIQKEWIAMGHPFCDRLHHTSRLENEECPLFLLFLDCVWQMLQQFPSSFQFTETYLTSLWDAAHLTVFDTFLFNCSRDLWLANKDTQKPLPPRSVWDWKRLYADEEKALFENPLYAVKNAKKKSKTNTKDLTNRPKSEFRQSSDDEDFDLFDKSSKSAPKKKSMSHVLSDSALNHKKPACQVLPVKADIYALNLWNYCYLRWNPLVQIFGGGSPVVYMERCQLVKDIVSLHNKVLRLSDETQSPLGSVEGLAFSLLPRAANPKLELTSAYPYSPGNTPTMFDQQHLRYNPLKDQWILVSPHRLQRPWMGQTEEPSEQGHNNFDVNNPLRPGAVRGNGKTNPLYEHTYVFDNDFPALLETNPGPGPGLATDSSEHPLLKCASARGICRVMCFHPLSSMTLPLMTLKEIIHVIDKWADQMKDLGEKYTWVQIFENRGDVMGCSNPHPHCQIWASSFLPDEPRIKDKMQLEYYRKHGRPLLLDYIEIELKKKDRIVAENEHWLILVPYWATWPFETMLLPKRHVLRLQDLKREEKESLAAAMKLLLTKYDNLFQVSFPYSMGWHGAPTGDYFEEDNQHWQLHALYFPPLLRSANVKKFMVGYEMLAQVQRDLTPETVRCC
;
A
#
# COMPACT_ATOMS: atom_id res chain seq x y z
N MET A 1 5.67 6.99 10.03
CA MET A 1 5.14 6.27 8.87
C MET A 1 3.74 6.83 8.78
N SER A 2 3.56 7.85 7.95
CA SER A 2 2.33 8.66 7.76
C SER A 2 2.50 9.96 6.90
N SER A 3 3.49 10.14 6.02
CA SER A 3 3.25 10.42 4.61
C SER A 3 4.55 10.31 3.84
N PHE A 4 4.67 9.25 3.09
CA PHE A 4 5.50 9.22 1.90
C PHE A 4 4.72 10.04 0.85
N LYS A 5 5.17 11.24 0.45
CA LYS A 5 4.63 11.90 -0.75
C LYS A 5 5.52 11.53 -1.93
N ALA A 6 5.21 10.38 -2.53
CA ALA A 6 5.44 10.23 -3.95
C ALA A 6 4.63 11.35 -4.60
N TYR A 7 5.16 12.05 -5.61
CA TYR A 7 4.40 12.79 -6.61
C TYR A 7 4.46 14.38 -6.62
N ILE A 8 5.59 14.96 -7.08
CA ILE A 8 5.78 16.23 -7.88
C ILE A 8 4.73 16.57 -8.99
N ASP A 9 4.09 17.73 -8.87
CA ASP A 9 3.52 18.60 -9.92
C ASP A 9 2.86 17.97 -11.17
N VAL A 10 1.52 17.96 -11.20
CA VAL A 10 0.76 18.16 -12.44
C VAL A 10 0.78 19.66 -12.74
N ARG A 11 1.96 20.19 -13.09
CA ARG A 11 2.03 21.53 -13.71
C ARG A 11 1.89 21.36 -15.21
N ASP A 12 0.91 22.09 -15.72
CA ASP A 12 0.49 22.15 -17.11
C ASP A 12 1.70 22.15 -18.06
N TYR A 13 1.61 21.35 -19.13
CA TYR A 13 2.49 21.54 -20.29
C TYR A 13 2.18 22.92 -20.87
N ASP A 14 3.01 23.90 -20.51
CA ASP A 14 3.09 25.20 -21.17
C ASP A 14 3.87 25.02 -22.50
N THR A 15 3.38 24.13 -23.36
CA THR A 15 3.59 24.28 -24.79
C THR A 15 2.52 25.24 -25.25
N GLN A 16 2.90 26.49 -25.54
CA GLN A 16 2.06 27.45 -26.24
C GLN A 16 1.57 26.79 -27.55
N TYR A 17 0.37 26.21 -27.51
CA TYR A 17 -0.33 25.78 -28.70
C TYR A 17 -1.36 26.88 -28.98
N ASP A 18 -1.11 27.65 -30.03
CA ASP A 18 -2.03 28.65 -30.53
C ASP A 18 -3.27 27.92 -31.07
N PRO A 19 -4.49 28.16 -30.52
CA PRO A 19 -5.71 27.53 -31.02
C PRO A 19 -6.01 27.89 -32.48
N ASP A 20 -5.39 28.96 -33.01
CA ASP A 20 -5.57 29.43 -34.37
C ASP A 20 -4.53 28.85 -35.36
N GLU A 21 -3.52 28.10 -34.90
CA GLU A 21 -2.60 27.32 -35.75
C GLU A 21 -2.93 25.82 -35.69
N VAL A 22 -4.05 25.43 -36.30
CA VAL A 22 -4.20 24.06 -36.81
C VAL A 22 -4.18 24.16 -38.32
N ASP A 23 -3.05 23.81 -38.91
CA ASP A 23 -2.97 23.47 -40.33
C ASP A 23 -3.90 22.26 -40.54
N ALA A 24 -5.14 22.56 -40.93
CA ALA A 24 -6.17 21.60 -41.26
C ALA A 24 -5.85 20.95 -42.60
N GLY A 25 -4.70 20.26 -42.69
CA GLY A 25 -4.56 19.17 -43.63
C GLY A 25 -5.67 18.14 -43.34
N GLU A 26 -6.32 17.63 -44.39
CA GLU A 26 -7.44 16.68 -44.31
C GLU A 26 -7.06 15.40 -43.54
N PHE A 27 -7.07 15.42 -42.21
CA PHE A 27 -6.89 14.22 -41.40
C PHE A 27 -8.14 13.35 -41.47
N ASN A 28 -8.10 12.31 -42.30
CA ASN A 28 -9.20 11.38 -42.45
C ASN A 28 -9.18 10.29 -41.37
N ALA A 29 -9.73 10.59 -40.20
CA ALA A 29 -9.79 9.67 -39.06
C ALA A 29 -10.46 8.32 -39.38
N LYS A 30 -11.39 8.26 -40.35
CA LYS A 30 -12.03 7.01 -40.80
C LYS A 30 -11.06 6.05 -41.50
N SER A 31 -9.97 6.56 -42.07
CA SER A 31 -8.95 5.73 -42.71
C SER A 31 -7.95 5.15 -41.72
N GLU A 32 -7.87 5.72 -40.51
CA GLU A 32 -6.93 5.29 -39.47
C GLU A 32 -7.51 4.33 -38.43
N ILE A 33 -8.84 4.25 -38.29
CA ILE A 33 -9.46 3.35 -37.31
C ILE A 33 -9.12 1.88 -37.61
N ARG A 34 -8.59 1.19 -36.61
CA ARG A 34 -8.24 -0.22 -36.69
C ARG A 34 -9.44 -1.10 -36.35
N LEU A 35 -10.03 -1.73 -37.35
CA LEU A 35 -11.15 -2.66 -37.21
C LEU A 35 -10.68 -4.12 -37.24
N LEU A 36 -11.22 -4.94 -36.35
CA LEU A 36 -11.05 -6.39 -36.38
C LEU A 36 -11.93 -7.05 -37.46
N PRO A 37 -11.61 -8.28 -37.90
CA PRO A 37 -12.47 -9.03 -38.81
C PRO A 37 -13.88 -9.25 -38.23
N GLY A 38 -14.90 -8.73 -38.90
CA GLY A 38 -16.29 -8.75 -38.45
C GLY A 38 -16.71 -7.54 -37.61
N GLU A 39 -15.78 -6.64 -37.29
CA GLU A 39 -16.07 -5.37 -36.63
C GLU A 39 -16.62 -4.35 -37.62
N ALA A 40 -17.71 -3.67 -37.24
CA ALA A 40 -18.37 -2.67 -38.04
C ALA A 40 -18.61 -1.39 -37.24
N ILE A 41 -18.40 -0.24 -37.88
CA ILE A 41 -18.70 1.08 -37.29
C ILE A 41 -20.22 1.26 -37.25
N ILE A 42 -20.74 1.55 -36.07
CA ILE A 42 -22.18 1.79 -35.83
C ILE A 42 -22.47 3.29 -35.89
N SER A 43 -21.64 4.09 -35.23
CA SER A 43 -21.77 5.55 -35.18
C SER A 43 -20.42 6.21 -35.02
N SER A 44 -20.32 7.47 -35.46
CA SER A 44 -19.10 8.28 -35.37
C SER A 44 -19.44 9.76 -35.16
N ALA A 45 -18.57 10.45 -34.42
CA ALA A 45 -18.60 11.90 -34.26
C ALA A 45 -17.20 12.47 -34.47
N GLU A 46 -17.09 13.59 -35.17
CA GLU A 46 -15.82 14.27 -35.46
C GLU A 46 -15.65 15.49 -34.55
N GLN A 47 -14.41 16.00 -34.45
CA GLN A 47 -14.04 17.15 -33.61
C GLN A 47 -14.46 16.94 -32.14
N VAL A 48 -14.30 15.72 -31.65
CA VAL A 48 -14.51 15.34 -30.24
C VAL A 48 -13.23 15.61 -29.48
N LEU A 49 -13.34 16.23 -28.31
CA LEU A 49 -12.20 16.39 -27.41
C LEU A 49 -12.15 15.23 -26.41
N LYS A 50 -11.00 14.55 -26.31
CA LYS A 50 -10.69 13.60 -25.24
C LYS A 50 -9.79 14.27 -24.21
N PHE A 51 -10.18 14.25 -22.94
CA PHE A 51 -9.36 14.78 -21.86
C PHE A 51 -8.49 13.69 -21.23
N ALA A 52 -7.33 14.08 -20.70
CA ALA A 52 -6.52 13.21 -19.87
C ALA A 52 -7.19 12.99 -18.50
N THR A 53 -6.87 11.85 -17.87
CA THR A 53 -7.35 11.52 -16.52
C THR A 53 -6.97 12.64 -15.55
N LEU A 54 -7.94 13.16 -14.80
CA LEU A 54 -7.82 14.31 -13.86
C LEU A 54 -7.55 15.70 -14.49
N SER A 55 -7.52 15.84 -15.83
CA SER A 55 -7.37 17.13 -16.53
C SER A 55 -8.70 17.66 -17.05
N GLU A 56 -8.98 18.94 -16.80
CA GLU A 56 -10.22 19.61 -17.24
C GLU A 56 -9.99 20.74 -18.27
N ARG A 57 -8.73 21.09 -18.58
CA ARG A 57 -8.40 22.31 -19.35
C ARG A 57 -7.93 22.07 -20.78
N GLN A 58 -7.14 21.02 -21.02
CA GLN A 58 -6.62 20.67 -22.34
C GLN A 58 -7.11 19.29 -22.74
N GLY A 59 -7.77 19.21 -23.91
CA GLY A 59 -8.24 17.96 -24.50
C GLY A 59 -7.70 17.81 -25.92
N LEU A 60 -7.36 16.58 -26.32
CA LEU A 60 -6.95 16.30 -27.69
C LEU A 60 -8.16 16.21 -28.59
N SER A 61 -8.10 16.89 -29.73
CA SER A 61 -9.12 16.80 -30.77
C SER A 61 -8.94 15.53 -31.60
N GLY A 62 -10.05 14.89 -31.95
CA GLY A 62 -10.08 13.69 -32.76
C GLY A 62 -11.49 13.29 -33.17
N ALA A 63 -11.62 12.04 -33.63
CA ALA A 63 -12.90 11.44 -33.94
C ALA A 63 -13.18 10.27 -33.00
N LEU A 64 -14.42 10.19 -32.52
CA LEU A 64 -14.91 9.11 -31.67
C LEU A 64 -15.77 8.18 -32.50
N PHE A 65 -15.49 6.88 -32.40
CA PHE A 65 -16.22 5.82 -33.09
C PHE A 65 -16.79 4.83 -32.07
N VAL A 66 -18.02 4.40 -32.30
CA VAL A 66 -18.61 3.25 -31.61
C VAL A 66 -18.82 2.16 -32.65
N THR A 67 -18.22 0.99 -32.42
CA THR A 67 -18.38 -0.21 -33.24
C THR A 67 -19.27 -1.23 -32.54
N ASN A 68 -19.49 -2.41 -33.11
CA ASN A 68 -20.11 -3.54 -32.42
C ASN A 68 -19.17 -4.23 -31.41
N PHE A 69 -17.94 -3.75 -31.22
CA PHE A 69 -16.94 -4.34 -30.31
C PHE A 69 -16.38 -3.35 -29.29
N LYS A 70 -16.05 -2.13 -29.72
CA LYS A 70 -15.31 -1.15 -28.92
C LYS A 70 -15.75 0.28 -29.20
N ILE A 71 -15.32 1.16 -28.31
CA ILE A 71 -15.25 2.60 -28.50
C ILE A 71 -13.81 2.90 -28.88
N SER A 72 -13.60 3.64 -29.97
CA SER A 72 -12.26 4.01 -30.44
C SER A 72 -12.18 5.51 -30.63
N PHE A 73 -11.14 6.12 -30.05
CA PHE A 73 -10.83 7.54 -30.25
C PHE A 73 -9.56 7.67 -31.08
N VAL A 74 -9.69 8.28 -32.25
CA VAL A 74 -8.62 8.44 -33.24
C VAL A 74 -8.23 9.91 -33.33
N THR A 75 -6.94 10.21 -33.17
CA THR A 75 -6.40 11.57 -33.23
C THR A 75 -5.10 11.61 -34.03
N ALA A 76 -4.81 12.74 -34.67
CA ALA A 76 -3.57 12.97 -35.40
C ALA A 76 -2.36 13.05 -34.45
N ASP A 77 -2.56 13.56 -33.23
CA ASP A 77 -1.52 13.65 -32.22
C ASP A 77 -1.47 12.39 -31.34
N LYS A 78 -0.76 11.37 -31.84
CA LYS A 78 -0.54 10.09 -31.15
C LYS A 78 0.51 10.17 -30.03
N SER A 79 1.19 11.32 -29.86
CA SER A 79 2.32 11.45 -28.93
C SER A 79 1.89 11.85 -27.51
N SER A 80 0.83 12.63 -27.40
CA SER A 80 0.37 13.27 -26.16
C SER A 80 -0.32 12.34 -25.14
N PHE A 81 -0.63 11.09 -25.51
CA PHE A 81 -1.33 10.12 -24.65
C PHE A 81 -0.52 8.88 -24.27
N ARG A 82 0.82 8.86 -24.40
CA ARG A 82 1.63 7.75 -23.87
C ARG A 82 1.54 7.72 -22.33
N LEU A 83 0.44 7.18 -21.84
CA LEU A 83 0.07 7.00 -20.45
C LEU A 83 0.91 5.84 -19.93
N VAL A 84 2.04 6.20 -19.33
CA VAL A 84 2.90 5.33 -18.53
C VAL A 84 3.53 4.18 -19.34
N ASP A 85 4.87 4.21 -19.43
CA ASP A 85 5.75 3.22 -20.09
C ASP A 85 5.73 1.82 -19.44
N ARG A 86 4.63 1.44 -18.78
CA ARG A 86 4.46 0.19 -18.02
C ARG A 86 3.32 -0.69 -18.52
N SER A 87 2.41 -0.19 -19.36
CA SER A 87 1.28 -1.00 -19.82
C SER A 87 1.70 -1.95 -20.94
N VAL A 88 1.30 -3.21 -20.80
CA VAL A 88 1.49 -4.27 -21.81
C VAL A 88 0.62 -3.91 -23.01
N ARG A 89 1.25 -3.67 -24.16
CA ARG A 89 0.52 -3.25 -25.36
C ARG A 89 -0.30 -4.41 -25.93
N ASN A 90 -1.59 -4.15 -26.14
CA ASN A 90 -2.51 -5.14 -26.68
C ASN A 90 -2.57 -5.04 -28.21
N LYS A 91 -2.57 -6.18 -28.90
CA LYS A 91 -2.71 -6.29 -30.35
C LYS A 91 -4.14 -6.07 -30.83
N ILE A 92 -5.15 -6.12 -29.98
CA ILE A 92 -6.58 -5.99 -30.33
C ILE A 92 -7.11 -4.58 -30.05
N LEU A 93 -6.74 -4.00 -28.90
CA LEU A 93 -7.16 -2.67 -28.47
C LEU A 93 -5.96 -1.72 -28.47
N ASP A 94 -6.11 -0.56 -29.09
CA ASP A 94 -5.15 0.54 -28.97
C ASP A 94 -5.33 1.27 -27.61
N GLU A 95 -4.40 2.16 -27.24
CA GLU A 95 -4.35 2.81 -25.91
C GLU A 95 -5.63 3.59 -25.55
N CYS A 96 -6.30 4.16 -26.56
CA CYS A 96 -7.54 4.91 -26.38
C CYS A 96 -8.81 4.08 -26.62
N ASP A 97 -8.67 2.78 -26.91
CA ASP A 97 -9.79 1.90 -27.16
C ASP A 97 -10.39 1.35 -25.86
N ILE A 98 -11.71 1.24 -25.85
CA ILE A 98 -12.50 0.68 -24.74
C ILE A 98 -13.36 -0.45 -25.31
N CYS A 99 -13.13 -1.70 -24.91
CA CYS A 99 -14.07 -2.77 -25.26
C CYS A 99 -15.43 -2.49 -24.63
N LEU A 100 -16.51 -2.64 -25.39
CA LEU A 100 -17.86 -2.33 -24.92
C LEU A 100 -18.26 -3.13 -23.68
N ALA A 101 -17.80 -4.38 -23.56
CA ALA A 101 -18.07 -5.21 -22.39
C ALA A 101 -17.29 -4.79 -21.12
N ASN A 102 -16.26 -3.95 -21.28
CA ASN A 102 -15.50 -3.33 -20.20
C ASN A 102 -16.14 -2.01 -19.73
N VAL A 103 -17.13 -1.47 -20.43
CA VAL A 103 -17.89 -0.30 -19.95
C VAL A 103 -18.71 -0.73 -18.74
N ASP A 104 -18.57 0.01 -17.64
CA ASP A 104 -19.34 -0.20 -16.42
C ASP A 104 -20.48 0.80 -16.31
N THR A 105 -20.15 2.09 -16.31
CA THR A 105 -21.12 3.17 -16.16
C THR A 105 -20.79 4.33 -17.09
N VAL A 106 -21.82 4.93 -17.68
CA VAL A 106 -21.71 6.14 -18.51
C VAL A 106 -22.43 7.29 -17.80
N TYR A 107 -21.73 8.42 -17.64
CA TYR A 107 -22.26 9.64 -17.04
C TYR A 107 -22.40 10.75 -18.09
N HIS A 108 -23.48 11.52 -17.99
CA HIS A 108 -23.61 12.83 -18.64
C HIS A 108 -23.11 13.91 -17.67
N VAL A 109 -22.15 14.72 -18.10
CA VAL A 109 -21.57 15.82 -17.31
C VAL A 109 -22.25 17.13 -17.69
N GLN A 110 -22.86 17.81 -16.70
CA GLN A 110 -23.62 19.05 -16.90
C GLN A 110 -22.75 20.30 -16.65
N ASP A 111 -22.79 21.24 -17.60
CA ASP A 111 -21.87 22.39 -17.73
C ASP A 111 -21.81 23.37 -16.56
N SER A 112 -22.86 23.51 -15.74
CA SER A 112 -22.93 24.58 -14.75
C SER A 112 -22.22 24.29 -13.42
N ASN A 113 -22.05 23.01 -13.04
CA ASN A 113 -21.51 22.61 -11.73
C ASN A 113 -20.66 21.30 -11.77
N ASN A 114 -20.21 20.81 -12.94
CA ASN A 114 -19.61 19.47 -13.11
C ASN A 114 -20.47 18.34 -12.49
N ARG A 115 -21.79 18.54 -12.40
CA ARG A 115 -22.70 17.52 -11.85
C ARG A 115 -22.86 16.37 -12.85
N LYS A 116 -22.61 15.15 -12.37
CA LYS A 116 -22.72 13.92 -13.16
C LYS A 116 -24.09 13.30 -12.99
N LYS A 117 -24.73 12.96 -14.11
CA LYS A 117 -25.97 12.17 -14.14
C LYS A 117 -25.68 10.82 -14.79
N LYS A 118 -25.87 9.73 -14.04
CA LYS A 118 -25.75 8.37 -14.57
C LYS A 118 -26.78 8.15 -15.68
N LEU A 119 -26.33 7.65 -16.82
CA LEU A 119 -27.17 7.29 -17.95
C LEU A 119 -27.56 5.80 -17.83
N PRO A 120 -28.86 5.46 -17.90
CA PRO A 120 -29.29 4.08 -17.77
C PRO A 120 -28.90 3.24 -19.00
N PRO A 121 -28.59 1.94 -18.82
CA PRO A 121 -28.42 1.00 -19.92
C PRO A 121 -29.61 1.02 -20.88
N ALA A 122 -29.34 0.91 -22.19
CA ALA A 122 -30.37 0.97 -23.25
C ALA A 122 -31.30 2.20 -23.20
N GLY A 123 -30.88 3.30 -22.55
CA GLY A 123 -31.64 4.54 -22.51
C GLY A 123 -31.66 5.26 -23.86
N ASN A 124 -32.83 5.75 -24.26
CA ASN A 124 -32.97 6.63 -25.43
C ASN A 124 -32.82 8.09 -25.01
N ILE A 125 -31.68 8.68 -25.33
CA ILE A 125 -31.43 10.09 -25.08
C ILE A 125 -31.89 10.89 -26.30
N HIS A 126 -32.65 11.96 -26.03
CA HIS A 126 -33.11 12.92 -27.04
C HIS A 126 -32.60 14.35 -26.78
N THR A 127 -31.96 14.57 -25.63
CA THR A 127 -31.42 15.87 -25.23
C THR A 127 -30.01 16.07 -25.77
N LYS A 128 -29.64 17.33 -26.00
CA LYS A 128 -28.25 17.69 -26.35
C LYS A 128 -27.28 17.23 -25.25
N ILE A 129 -26.18 16.61 -25.66
CA ILE A 129 -25.11 16.14 -24.78
C ILE A 129 -23.85 16.92 -25.13
N GLN A 130 -23.27 17.60 -24.15
CA GLN A 130 -22.04 18.38 -24.35
C GLN A 130 -20.78 17.62 -23.92
N SER A 131 -20.92 16.70 -22.96
CA SER A 131 -19.81 15.86 -22.51
C SER A 131 -20.30 14.59 -21.83
N ILE A 132 -19.51 13.52 -21.96
CA ILE A 132 -19.74 12.25 -21.29
C ILE A 132 -18.48 11.81 -20.57
N GLU A 133 -18.68 11.00 -19.54
CA GLU A 133 -17.60 10.32 -18.84
C GLU A 133 -17.93 8.83 -18.74
N ILE A 134 -16.96 7.99 -19.10
CA ILE A 134 -17.12 6.54 -19.18
C ILE A 134 -16.21 5.91 -18.13
N HIS A 135 -16.83 5.25 -17.16
CA HIS A 135 -16.14 4.45 -16.15
C HIS A 135 -16.08 3.00 -16.64
N CYS A 136 -14.89 2.41 -16.59
CA CYS A 136 -14.64 1.05 -17.03
C CYS A 136 -14.53 0.08 -15.84
N LYS A 137 -14.67 -1.23 -16.11
CA LYS A 137 -14.51 -2.30 -15.11
C LYS A 137 -13.04 -2.52 -14.74
N ASP A 138 -12.13 -2.13 -15.62
CA ASP A 138 -10.68 -2.14 -15.41
C ASP A 138 -10.13 -0.84 -14.77
N PHE A 139 -10.97 -0.04 -14.12
CA PHE A 139 -10.63 1.22 -13.42
C PHE A 139 -10.22 2.39 -14.33
N ARG A 140 -10.32 2.27 -15.66
CA ARG A 140 -10.13 3.43 -16.55
C ARG A 140 -11.31 4.40 -16.51
N VAL A 141 -10.99 5.69 -16.60
CA VAL A 141 -11.96 6.76 -16.84
C VAL A 141 -11.61 7.49 -18.13
N HIS A 142 -12.61 7.63 -19.00
CA HIS A 142 -12.48 8.36 -20.25
C HIS A 142 -13.50 9.49 -20.30
N THR A 143 -13.02 10.72 -20.49
CA THR A 143 -13.86 11.92 -20.57
C THR A 143 -13.82 12.48 -21.98
N PHE A 144 -15.00 12.64 -22.59
CA PHE A 144 -15.17 13.16 -23.94
C PHE A 144 -16.07 14.40 -23.93
N SER A 145 -15.68 15.46 -24.64
CA SER A 145 -16.53 16.62 -24.89
C SER A 145 -16.86 16.78 -26.37
N PHE A 146 -18.11 17.14 -26.62
CA PHE A 146 -18.71 17.42 -27.91
C PHE A 146 -18.98 18.91 -28.11
N LYS A 147 -18.43 19.80 -27.26
CA LYS A 147 -18.66 21.25 -27.31
C LYS A 147 -18.29 21.87 -28.66
N PHE A 148 -17.25 21.33 -29.29
CA PHE A 148 -16.70 21.81 -30.56
C PHE A 148 -17.17 20.99 -31.77
N THR A 149 -17.99 19.95 -31.55
CA THR A 149 -18.59 19.19 -32.65
C THR A 149 -19.52 20.11 -33.45
N PRO A 150 -19.42 20.16 -34.80
CA PRO A 150 -20.19 21.08 -35.62
C PRO A 150 -21.70 20.92 -35.41
N LYS A 151 -22.46 22.03 -35.42
CA LYS A 151 -23.93 22.02 -35.26
C LYS A 151 -24.67 21.00 -36.16
N PRO A 152 -24.28 20.79 -37.43
CA PRO A 152 -24.89 19.76 -38.28
C PRO A 152 -24.73 18.32 -37.74
N GLN A 153 -23.73 18.06 -36.91
CA GLN A 153 -23.41 16.76 -36.31
C GLN A 153 -24.01 16.57 -34.89
N GLU A 154 -24.81 17.50 -34.35
CA GLU A 154 -25.43 17.34 -33.02
C GLU A 154 -26.29 16.06 -32.92
N LYS A 155 -26.99 15.68 -34.01
CA LYS A 155 -27.72 14.40 -34.07
C LYS A 155 -26.79 13.19 -34.03
N ALA A 156 -25.59 13.29 -34.59
CA ALA A 156 -24.59 12.23 -34.55
C ALA A 156 -24.07 11.99 -33.13
N VAL A 157 -23.93 13.05 -32.32
CA VAL A 157 -23.57 12.95 -30.89
C VAL A 157 -24.65 12.20 -30.09
N VAL A 158 -25.93 12.46 -30.34
CA VAL A 158 -27.00 11.69 -29.70
C VAL A 158 -26.97 10.22 -30.14
N ASN A 159 -26.75 9.98 -31.44
CA ASN A 159 -26.66 8.62 -31.98
C ASN A 159 -25.47 7.84 -31.42
N ILE A 160 -24.29 8.47 -31.25
CA ILE A 160 -23.11 7.78 -30.70
C ILE A 160 -23.33 7.38 -29.23
N VAL A 161 -23.97 8.24 -28.42
CA VAL A 161 -24.27 7.91 -27.02
C VAL A 161 -25.36 6.84 -26.91
N ASN A 162 -26.40 6.90 -27.74
CA ASN A 162 -27.42 5.84 -27.78
C ASN A 162 -26.83 4.50 -28.26
N ALA A 163 -25.96 4.52 -29.27
CA ALA A 163 -25.23 3.33 -29.72
C ALA A 163 -24.35 2.76 -28.61
N LEU A 164 -23.62 3.61 -27.89
CA LEU A 164 -22.82 3.23 -26.72
C LEU A 164 -23.66 2.52 -25.66
N LEU A 165 -24.79 3.11 -25.25
CA LEU A 165 -25.68 2.56 -24.21
C LEU A 165 -26.38 1.27 -24.65
N HIS A 166 -26.64 1.09 -25.94
CA HIS A 166 -27.27 -0.12 -26.47
C HIS A 166 -26.26 -1.27 -26.60
N HIS A 167 -25.06 -1.00 -27.11
CA HIS A 167 -24.08 -2.04 -27.44
C HIS A 167 -23.15 -2.41 -26.26
N SER A 168 -22.99 -1.54 -25.26
CA SER A 168 -22.25 -1.87 -24.03
C SER A 168 -23.02 -2.77 -23.07
N PHE A 169 -24.36 -2.78 -23.20
CA PHE A 169 -25.25 -3.44 -22.25
C PHE A 169 -26.26 -4.37 -22.96
N PRO A 170 -25.79 -5.34 -23.77
CA PRO A 170 -26.68 -6.18 -24.55
C PRO A 170 -27.60 -7.05 -23.67
N LEU A 171 -28.86 -7.20 -24.08
CA LEU A 171 -29.84 -8.04 -23.37
C LEU A 171 -29.65 -9.55 -23.61
N LYS A 172 -28.90 -9.91 -24.66
CA LYS A 172 -28.72 -11.29 -25.11
C LYS A 172 -27.25 -11.58 -25.39
N PRO A 173 -26.70 -12.73 -24.99
CA PRO A 173 -25.31 -13.10 -25.28
C PRO A 173 -24.99 -13.11 -26.78
N GLN A 174 -25.96 -13.43 -27.65
CA GLN A 174 -25.77 -13.46 -29.11
C GLN A 174 -25.42 -12.10 -29.73
N LEU A 175 -25.62 -11.01 -28.99
CA LEU A 175 -25.26 -9.65 -29.42
C LEU A 175 -23.81 -9.27 -29.05
N LEU A 176 -23.09 -10.16 -28.36
CA LEU A 176 -21.68 -9.96 -28.04
C LEU A 176 -20.81 -10.18 -29.28
N PHE A 177 -19.73 -9.40 -29.40
CA PHE A 177 -18.90 -9.35 -30.59
C PHE A 177 -18.29 -10.70 -31.01
N VAL A 178 -18.09 -11.62 -30.08
CA VAL A 178 -17.58 -12.98 -30.33
C VAL A 178 -18.32 -13.74 -31.44
N PHE A 179 -19.62 -13.48 -31.64
CA PHE A 179 -20.45 -14.11 -32.68
C PHE A 179 -20.20 -13.52 -34.08
N ASP A 180 -19.80 -12.26 -34.14
CA ASP A 180 -19.45 -11.55 -35.36
C ASP A 180 -17.97 -11.72 -35.72
N TYR A 181 -17.11 -11.96 -34.72
CA TYR A 181 -15.66 -12.02 -34.88
C TYR A 181 -15.21 -13.14 -35.85
N ARG A 182 -14.52 -12.73 -36.93
CA ARG A 182 -13.99 -13.61 -37.98
C ARG A 182 -12.47 -13.78 -37.92
N GLY A 183 -11.85 -13.49 -36.77
CA GLY A 183 -10.43 -13.74 -36.58
C GLY A 183 -10.07 -15.23 -36.67
N PRO A 184 -8.79 -15.55 -36.93
CA PRO A 184 -8.32 -16.92 -37.11
C PRO A 184 -8.59 -17.78 -35.87
N VAL A 185 -8.51 -19.10 -36.00
CA VAL A 185 -8.61 -20.08 -34.91
C VAL A 185 -7.26 -20.76 -34.77
N SER A 186 -6.70 -20.77 -33.56
CA SER A 186 -5.41 -21.37 -33.25
C SER A 186 -5.64 -22.45 -32.20
N LYS A 187 -4.83 -23.51 -32.24
CA LYS A 187 -4.81 -24.48 -31.13
C LYS A 187 -4.15 -23.83 -29.92
N VAL A 188 -4.75 -24.06 -28.75
CA VAL A 188 -4.14 -23.75 -27.46
C VAL A 188 -3.18 -24.89 -27.13
N ASP A 189 -1.88 -24.59 -27.09
CA ASP A 189 -0.89 -25.58 -26.72
C ASP A 189 -0.75 -25.65 -25.18
N GLY A 190 -0.94 -26.84 -24.61
CA GLY A 190 -0.50 -27.15 -23.24
C GLY A 190 -1.46 -26.82 -22.09
N THR A 191 -2.69 -26.37 -22.35
CA THR A 191 -3.71 -26.11 -21.31
C THR A 191 -4.95 -26.98 -21.54
N PRO A 192 -5.28 -27.91 -20.61
CA PRO A 192 -6.48 -28.75 -20.72
C PRO A 192 -7.74 -27.90 -20.54
N LEU A 193 -8.74 -28.12 -21.39
CA LEU A 193 -9.99 -27.34 -21.39
C LEU A 193 -11.10 -27.95 -20.52
N PHE A 194 -10.92 -29.22 -20.10
CA PHE A 194 -11.87 -29.99 -19.30
C PHE A 194 -13.26 -30.14 -19.95
N LEU A 195 -13.30 -30.01 -21.28
CA LEU A 195 -14.50 -30.26 -22.11
C LEU A 195 -14.66 -31.75 -22.44
N VAL A 196 -13.60 -32.55 -22.26
CA VAL A 196 -13.58 -33.98 -22.59
C VAL A 196 -13.11 -34.81 -21.40
N ALA A 197 -13.60 -36.04 -21.30
CA ALA A 197 -13.26 -36.97 -20.22
C ALA A 197 -11.75 -37.23 -20.08
N SER A 198 -10.99 -37.19 -21.17
CA SER A 198 -9.54 -37.41 -21.13
C SER A 198 -8.79 -36.36 -20.30
N ASP A 199 -9.25 -35.12 -20.30
CA ASP A 199 -8.62 -34.04 -19.51
C ASP A 199 -8.77 -34.32 -18.02
N TRP A 200 -9.97 -34.71 -17.59
CA TRP A 200 -10.24 -35.16 -16.23
C TRP A 200 -9.41 -36.38 -15.85
N HIS A 201 -9.25 -37.34 -16.76
CA HIS A 201 -8.45 -38.55 -16.53
C HIS A 201 -6.97 -38.21 -16.33
N HIS A 202 -6.42 -37.35 -17.18
CA HIS A 202 -5.03 -36.92 -17.06
C HIS A 202 -4.77 -36.22 -15.72
N GLU A 203 -5.72 -35.42 -15.25
CA GLU A 203 -5.57 -34.68 -13.99
C GLU A 203 -5.64 -35.58 -12.75
N ILE A 204 -6.59 -36.52 -12.67
CA ILE A 204 -6.63 -37.51 -11.57
C ILE A 204 -5.40 -38.43 -11.59
N LYS A 205 -4.89 -38.74 -12.80
CA LYS A 205 -3.67 -39.54 -12.97
C LYS A 205 -2.41 -38.78 -12.54
N ARG A 206 -2.33 -37.47 -12.83
CA ARG A 206 -1.24 -36.60 -12.35
C ARG A 206 -1.15 -36.61 -10.82
N LEU A 207 -2.30 -36.64 -10.15
CA LEU A 207 -2.42 -36.70 -8.70
C LEU A 207 -2.34 -38.13 -8.12
N GLY A 208 -2.35 -39.16 -8.97
CA GLY A 208 -2.25 -40.57 -8.58
C GLY A 208 -3.51 -41.12 -7.90
N CYS A 209 -4.67 -40.52 -8.13
CA CYS A 209 -5.92 -40.84 -7.42
C CYS A 209 -6.97 -41.58 -8.28
N ASP A 210 -6.59 -42.00 -9.49
CA ASP A 210 -7.39 -42.75 -10.48
C ASP A 210 -7.95 -44.10 -9.99
N LYS A 211 -7.42 -44.66 -8.89
CA LYS A 211 -7.95 -45.87 -8.25
C LYS A 211 -9.16 -45.64 -7.34
N LYS A 212 -9.28 -44.43 -6.78
CA LYS A 212 -10.31 -44.08 -5.78
C LYS A 212 -11.38 -43.16 -6.35
N TRP A 213 -11.06 -42.46 -7.43
CA TRP A 213 -11.92 -41.51 -8.11
C TRP A 213 -12.07 -41.91 -9.57
N ARG A 214 -13.28 -41.77 -10.11
CA ARG A 214 -13.61 -42.10 -11.51
C ARG A 214 -14.29 -40.92 -12.19
N ILE A 215 -14.26 -40.92 -13.51
CA ILE A 215 -15.05 -39.99 -14.32
C ILE A 215 -16.47 -40.54 -14.42
N SER A 216 -17.46 -39.65 -14.24
CA SER A 216 -18.88 -39.94 -14.42
C SER A 216 -19.38 -39.29 -15.69
N HIS A 217 -20.25 -40.01 -16.39
CA HIS A 217 -20.92 -39.58 -17.61
C HIS A 217 -22.41 -39.31 -17.36
N VAL A 218 -22.83 -39.28 -16.08
CA VAL A 218 -24.23 -39.09 -15.67
C VAL A 218 -24.86 -37.80 -16.19
N ASN A 219 -24.04 -36.79 -16.50
CA ASN A 219 -24.49 -35.49 -16.98
C ASN A 219 -24.21 -35.25 -18.47
N GLU A 220 -23.97 -36.30 -19.26
CA GLU A 220 -23.90 -36.17 -20.72
C GLU A 220 -25.14 -35.45 -21.28
N ASN A 221 -24.94 -34.56 -22.25
CA ASN A 221 -25.97 -33.67 -22.79
C ASN A 221 -26.67 -32.79 -21.74
N PHE A 222 -26.05 -32.59 -20.57
CA PHE A 222 -26.57 -31.78 -19.46
C PHE A 222 -27.95 -32.23 -18.95
N MET A 223 -28.20 -33.54 -18.99
CA MET A 223 -29.48 -34.14 -18.62
C MET A 223 -29.75 -34.09 -17.11
N MET A 224 -28.71 -34.09 -16.27
CA MET A 224 -28.83 -34.11 -14.81
C MET A 224 -28.79 -32.70 -14.23
N SER A 225 -27.72 -31.95 -14.48
CA SER A 225 -27.52 -30.58 -14.02
C SER A 225 -27.14 -29.69 -15.19
N ARG A 226 -27.82 -28.55 -15.29
CA ARG A 226 -27.61 -27.60 -16.39
C ARG A 226 -26.33 -26.78 -16.24
N SER A 227 -25.74 -26.74 -15.04
CA SER A 227 -24.57 -25.93 -14.71
C SER A 227 -23.30 -26.73 -14.45
N LEU A 228 -23.39 -28.06 -14.31
CA LEU A 228 -22.22 -28.94 -14.27
C LEU A 228 -21.71 -29.24 -15.69
N PRO A 229 -20.42 -29.62 -15.85
CA PRO A 229 -19.92 -30.10 -17.13
C PRO A 229 -20.55 -31.46 -17.48
N GLU A 230 -20.44 -31.88 -18.76
CA GLU A 230 -20.95 -33.17 -19.20
C GLU A 230 -20.31 -34.34 -18.46
N THR A 231 -19.01 -34.22 -18.18
CA THR A 231 -18.25 -35.19 -17.39
C THR A 231 -17.54 -34.51 -16.23
N PHE A 232 -17.54 -35.16 -15.08
CA PHE A 232 -16.83 -34.70 -13.88
C PHE A 232 -16.41 -35.91 -13.03
N VAL A 233 -15.60 -35.67 -11.99
CA VAL A 233 -15.00 -36.72 -11.18
C VAL A 233 -15.78 -36.96 -9.89
N VAL A 234 -15.99 -38.25 -9.57
CA VAL A 234 -16.76 -38.74 -8.42
C VAL A 234 -16.04 -39.93 -7.75
N PRO A 235 -16.42 -40.32 -6.52
CA PRO A 235 -15.89 -41.53 -5.90
C PRO A 235 -16.10 -42.79 -6.76
N GLY A 236 -15.08 -43.64 -6.86
CA GLY A 236 -15.08 -44.80 -7.74
C GLY A 236 -16.18 -45.84 -7.46
N GLN A 237 -16.67 -45.93 -6.22
CA GLN A 237 -17.72 -46.87 -5.81
C GLN A 237 -19.14 -46.39 -6.13
N LEU A 238 -19.30 -45.08 -6.39
CA LEU A 238 -20.61 -44.50 -6.65
C LEU A 238 -21.00 -44.83 -8.09
N LEU A 239 -22.22 -45.31 -8.36
CA LEU A 239 -22.72 -45.56 -9.73
C LEU A 239 -23.49 -44.36 -10.28
N ASP A 240 -23.49 -44.16 -11.61
CA ASP A 240 -24.17 -43.03 -12.24
C ASP A 240 -25.67 -42.97 -11.93
N GLU A 241 -26.35 -44.12 -11.83
CA GLU A 241 -27.76 -44.19 -11.40
C GLU A 241 -27.98 -43.66 -9.97
N GLN A 242 -27.05 -43.94 -9.05
CA GLN A 242 -27.13 -43.45 -7.67
C GLN A 242 -26.90 -41.94 -7.61
N ILE A 243 -26.00 -41.43 -8.47
CA ILE A 243 -25.72 -39.99 -8.59
C ILE A 243 -26.97 -39.27 -9.09
N TYR A 244 -27.58 -39.76 -10.17
CA TYR A 244 -28.79 -39.17 -10.75
C TYR A 244 -29.95 -39.14 -9.76
N LYS A 245 -30.19 -40.24 -9.01
CA LYS A 245 -31.24 -40.26 -7.98
C LYS A 245 -30.96 -39.26 -6.85
N ALA A 246 -29.72 -39.17 -6.41
CA ALA A 246 -29.33 -38.26 -5.35
C ALA A 246 -29.33 -36.80 -5.81
N SER A 247 -29.05 -36.51 -7.08
CA SER A 247 -28.91 -35.13 -7.59
C SER A 247 -30.14 -34.28 -7.34
N HIS A 248 -31.34 -34.86 -7.43
CA HIS A 248 -32.60 -34.17 -7.13
C HIS A 248 -32.71 -33.59 -5.71
N HIS A 249 -31.84 -34.02 -4.78
CA HIS A 249 -31.79 -33.49 -3.42
C HIS A 249 -30.92 -32.24 -3.29
N PHE A 250 -30.04 -31.97 -4.26
CA PHE A 250 -29.11 -30.85 -4.23
C PHE A 250 -29.65 -29.69 -5.07
N LYS A 251 -29.34 -28.46 -4.66
CA LYS A 251 -29.70 -27.26 -5.42
C LYS A 251 -29.08 -27.33 -6.83
N ASP A 252 -29.88 -27.02 -7.85
CA ASP A 252 -29.52 -27.10 -9.28
C ASP A 252 -28.96 -28.48 -9.71
N ASN A 253 -29.36 -29.54 -9.00
CA ASN A 253 -28.90 -30.91 -9.17
C ASN A 253 -27.36 -31.07 -9.07
N ARG A 254 -26.68 -30.17 -8.34
CA ARG A 254 -25.23 -30.16 -8.19
C ARG A 254 -24.79 -31.02 -7.03
N VAL A 255 -24.58 -32.31 -7.31
CA VAL A 255 -24.05 -33.30 -6.36
C VAL A 255 -22.64 -32.94 -5.87
N PRO A 256 -22.14 -33.61 -4.81
CA PRO A 256 -20.76 -33.48 -4.41
C PRO A 256 -19.79 -33.97 -5.51
N VAL A 257 -18.82 -33.13 -5.84
CA VAL A 257 -17.87 -33.32 -6.94
C VAL A 257 -16.43 -33.16 -6.45
N TRP A 258 -15.54 -33.96 -7.02
CA TRP A 258 -14.13 -33.92 -6.71
C TRP A 258 -13.47 -32.64 -7.24
N SER A 259 -12.61 -32.04 -6.42
CA SER A 259 -11.81 -30.87 -6.79
C SER A 259 -10.32 -31.21 -6.80
N TRP A 260 -9.81 -31.83 -5.72
CA TRP A 260 -8.41 -32.22 -5.59
C TRP A 260 -8.23 -33.36 -4.60
N SER A 261 -7.23 -34.22 -4.78
CA SER A 261 -6.87 -35.23 -3.79
C SER A 261 -5.45 -35.77 -3.96
N LEU A 262 -4.95 -36.43 -2.92
CA LEU A 262 -3.73 -37.24 -2.95
C LEU A 262 -4.02 -38.68 -2.49
N PRO A 263 -3.15 -39.65 -2.83
CA PRO A 263 -3.38 -41.06 -2.50
C PRO A 263 -3.37 -41.39 -1.00
N ASP A 264 -2.87 -40.47 -0.17
CA ASP A 264 -2.73 -40.63 1.28
C ASP A 264 -4.01 -40.32 2.07
N GLY A 265 -5.07 -39.89 1.39
CA GLY A 265 -6.37 -39.58 1.99
C GLY A 265 -6.70 -38.09 2.06
N CYS A 266 -5.77 -37.21 1.71
CA CYS A 266 -6.06 -35.78 1.56
C CYS A 266 -7.01 -35.58 0.37
N ALA A 267 -8.17 -34.93 0.58
CA ALA A 267 -9.06 -34.59 -0.52
C ALA A 267 -9.86 -33.32 -0.25
N VAL A 268 -10.24 -32.64 -1.32
CA VAL A 268 -11.15 -31.51 -1.35
C VAL A 268 -12.31 -31.87 -2.27
N VAL A 269 -13.52 -31.81 -1.73
CA VAL A 269 -14.78 -32.06 -2.43
C VAL A 269 -15.64 -30.80 -2.31
N ARG A 270 -16.33 -30.43 -3.38
CA ARG A 270 -17.27 -29.31 -3.41
C ARG A 270 -18.69 -29.84 -3.53
N SER A 271 -19.68 -29.18 -2.94
CA SER A 271 -21.10 -29.53 -3.07
C SER A 271 -21.97 -28.29 -3.02
N ALA A 272 -23.08 -28.31 -3.75
CA ALA A 272 -24.18 -27.39 -3.49
C ALA A 272 -24.90 -27.79 -2.19
N GLY A 273 -25.73 -26.88 -1.67
CA GLY A 273 -26.62 -27.13 -0.55
C GLY A 273 -27.74 -28.10 -0.92
N ILE A 274 -28.39 -28.66 0.10
CA ILE A 274 -29.62 -29.43 -0.08
C ILE A 274 -30.77 -28.49 -0.43
N HIS A 275 -31.65 -28.91 -1.33
CA HIS A 275 -32.80 -28.13 -1.74
C HIS A 275 -33.69 -27.83 -0.52
N PRO A 276 -34.08 -26.55 -0.25
CA PRO A 276 -34.79 -26.17 0.98
C PRO A 276 -36.10 -26.94 1.22
N GLY A 277 -36.75 -27.38 0.14
CA GLY A 277 -37.99 -28.17 0.20
C GLY A 277 -37.80 -29.66 0.55
N ILE A 278 -36.57 -30.12 0.77
CA ILE A 278 -36.26 -31.53 1.07
C ILE A 278 -35.67 -31.61 2.48
N THR A 279 -36.41 -32.28 3.37
CA THR A 279 -35.97 -32.56 4.76
C THR A 279 -35.21 -33.89 4.88
N ASP A 280 -35.22 -34.71 3.83
CA ASP A 280 -34.56 -36.01 3.80
C ASP A 280 -33.04 -35.85 3.59
N SER A 281 -32.27 -36.06 4.66
CA SER A 281 -30.81 -36.01 4.63
C SER A 281 -30.15 -37.30 4.15
N ARG A 282 -30.91 -38.35 3.81
CA ARG A 282 -30.35 -39.66 3.39
C ARG A 282 -29.45 -39.55 2.16
N ALA A 283 -29.81 -38.74 1.17
CA ALA A 283 -28.99 -38.57 -0.02
C ALA A 283 -27.61 -37.98 0.31
N MET A 284 -27.55 -36.95 1.17
CA MET A 284 -26.29 -36.38 1.65
C MET A 284 -25.49 -37.40 2.48
N ALA A 285 -26.16 -38.13 3.38
CA ALA A 285 -25.52 -39.13 4.22
C ALA A 285 -24.87 -40.26 3.39
N VAL A 286 -25.56 -40.74 2.35
CA VAL A 286 -25.01 -41.73 1.41
C VAL A 286 -23.80 -41.17 0.67
N MET A 287 -23.88 -39.93 0.16
CA MET A 287 -22.75 -39.29 -0.53
C MET A 287 -21.53 -39.14 0.38
N LEU A 288 -21.73 -38.67 1.62
CA LEU A 288 -20.66 -38.52 2.60
C LEU A 288 -20.04 -39.88 2.99
N ASP A 289 -20.83 -40.94 3.11
CA ASP A 289 -20.32 -42.27 3.42
C ASP A 289 -19.46 -42.85 2.29
N VAL A 290 -19.87 -42.64 1.04
CA VAL A 290 -19.08 -43.06 -0.12
C VAL A 290 -17.80 -42.23 -0.23
N ILE A 291 -17.86 -40.91 0.00
CA ILE A 291 -16.66 -40.05 0.05
C ILE A 291 -15.72 -40.50 1.18
N ARG A 292 -16.25 -40.80 2.37
CA ARG A 292 -15.50 -41.36 3.51
C ARG A 292 -14.74 -42.63 3.11
N SER A 293 -15.35 -43.50 2.30
CA SER A 293 -14.73 -44.75 1.83
C SER A 293 -13.51 -44.54 0.92
N THR A 294 -13.34 -43.34 0.35
CA THR A 294 -12.17 -43.01 -0.48
C THR A 294 -10.91 -42.82 0.36
N HIS A 295 -11.05 -42.40 1.63
CA HIS A 295 -9.95 -42.22 2.56
C HIS A 295 -9.38 -43.60 3.01
N PRO A 296 -8.06 -43.83 3.03
CA PRO A 296 -7.47 -45.10 3.44
C PRO A 296 -7.92 -45.60 4.82
N LEU A 297 -7.98 -44.68 5.79
CA LEU A 297 -8.46 -44.92 7.16
C LEU A 297 -9.97 -44.66 7.37
N LYS A 298 -10.74 -44.42 6.31
CA LYS A 298 -12.18 -44.09 6.38
C LYS A 298 -12.54 -42.96 7.37
N LYS A 299 -11.69 -41.94 7.49
CA LYS A 299 -11.97 -40.76 8.32
C LYS A 299 -13.19 -40.01 7.78
N PHE A 300 -14.05 -39.54 8.68
CA PHE A 300 -15.22 -38.76 8.28
C PHE A 300 -14.80 -37.41 7.68
N PRO A 301 -15.40 -36.96 6.56
CA PRO A 301 -15.07 -35.66 5.96
C PRO A 301 -15.37 -34.50 6.90
N HIS A 302 -14.50 -33.50 6.93
CA HIS A 302 -14.74 -32.25 7.62
C HIS A 302 -15.63 -31.36 6.73
N ILE A 303 -16.90 -31.20 7.12
CA ILE A 303 -17.89 -30.42 6.39
C ILE A 303 -17.74 -28.95 6.79
N VAL A 304 -17.62 -28.09 5.79
CA VAL A 304 -17.43 -26.65 5.94
C VAL A 304 -18.52 -25.92 5.18
N ASP A 305 -19.37 -25.18 5.91
CA ASP A 305 -20.40 -24.33 5.33
C ASP A 305 -19.83 -22.93 5.02
N LEU A 306 -19.55 -22.67 3.76
CA LEU A 306 -18.88 -21.44 3.32
C LEU A 306 -19.76 -20.20 3.44
N ASP A 307 -21.09 -20.34 3.31
CA ASP A 307 -22.03 -19.21 3.44
C ASP A 307 -22.03 -18.65 4.87
N SER A 308 -21.66 -19.47 5.86
CA SER A 308 -21.55 -19.05 7.27
C SER A 308 -20.21 -18.39 7.61
N LEU A 309 -19.16 -18.65 6.82
CA LEU A 309 -17.79 -18.23 7.13
C LEU A 309 -17.32 -17.03 6.31
N LEU A 310 -17.84 -16.88 5.09
CA LEU A 310 -17.42 -15.85 4.14
C LEU A 310 -18.51 -14.78 3.95
N PRO A 311 -18.14 -13.54 3.59
CA PRO A 311 -19.11 -12.54 3.18
C PRO A 311 -19.95 -13.04 1.99
N ASN A 312 -21.24 -12.74 2.01
CA ASN A 312 -22.11 -13.08 0.88
C ASN A 312 -21.77 -12.25 -0.38
N LEU A 313 -22.28 -12.68 -1.53
CA LEU A 313 -21.95 -12.05 -2.82
C LEU A 313 -22.31 -10.55 -2.88
N LYS A 314 -23.39 -10.13 -2.22
CA LYS A 314 -23.81 -8.71 -2.19
C LYS A 314 -22.84 -7.86 -1.37
N ASP A 315 -22.36 -8.38 -0.25
CA ASP A 315 -21.36 -7.68 0.58
C ASP A 315 -20.03 -7.54 -0.16
N ILE A 316 -19.61 -8.58 -0.91
CA ILE A 316 -18.42 -8.53 -1.76
C ILE A 316 -18.59 -7.46 -2.86
N GLN A 317 -19.74 -7.44 -3.53
CA GLN A 317 -20.05 -6.45 -4.57
C GLN A 317 -20.05 -5.02 -4.02
N GLN A 318 -20.66 -4.79 -2.85
CA GLN A 318 -20.64 -3.47 -2.20
C GLN A 318 -19.23 -3.06 -1.77
N SER A 319 -18.44 -4.01 -1.29
CA SER A 319 -17.04 -3.78 -0.92
C SER A 319 -16.21 -3.32 -2.12
N TYR A 320 -16.39 -3.97 -3.27
CA TYR A 320 -15.75 -3.61 -4.52
C TYR A 320 -16.21 -2.26 -5.06
N MET A 321 -17.50 -1.97 -5.03
CA MET A 321 -18.00 -0.67 -5.50
C MET A 321 -17.38 0.49 -4.71
N LYS A 322 -17.26 0.36 -3.38
CA LYS A 322 -16.54 1.33 -2.54
C LYS A 322 -15.05 1.42 -2.88
N LEU A 323 -14.40 0.30 -3.19
CA LEU A 323 -13.00 0.29 -3.63
C LEU A 323 -12.84 1.01 -4.98
N LYS A 324 -13.74 0.74 -5.92
CA LYS A 324 -13.75 1.38 -7.23
C LYS A 324 -13.93 2.88 -7.12
N ASP A 325 -14.92 3.33 -6.36
CA ASP A 325 -15.16 4.76 -6.09
C ASP A 325 -13.96 5.46 -5.43
N LEU A 326 -13.15 4.72 -4.66
CA LEU A 326 -11.91 5.23 -4.08
C LEU A 326 -10.76 5.30 -5.09
N CYS A 327 -10.67 4.33 -6.00
CA CYS A 327 -9.59 4.24 -6.98
C CYS A 327 -9.83 5.13 -8.21
N VAL A 328 -11.10 5.43 -8.49
CA VAL A 328 -11.56 6.27 -9.59
C VAL A 328 -11.82 7.69 -9.06
N SER A 329 -10.78 8.51 -8.98
CA SER A 329 -10.92 9.94 -8.60
C SER A 329 -11.28 10.78 -9.82
N ASP A 330 -12.32 11.59 -9.68
CA ASP A 330 -12.93 12.31 -10.81
C ASP A 330 -12.32 13.68 -11.08
N THR A 331 -11.78 14.32 -10.05
CA THR A 331 -11.18 15.65 -10.14
C THR A 331 -9.92 15.71 -9.28
N THR A 332 -9.02 16.62 -9.62
CA THR A 332 -7.82 16.86 -8.82
C THR A 332 -8.18 17.24 -7.37
N THR A 333 -9.23 18.05 -7.16
CA THR A 333 -9.70 18.43 -5.82
C THR A 333 -10.18 17.23 -5.01
N GLN A 334 -11.06 16.39 -5.60
CA GLN A 334 -11.56 15.19 -4.93
C GLN A 334 -10.45 14.20 -4.63
N PHE A 335 -9.49 14.03 -5.56
CA PHE A 335 -8.31 13.22 -5.33
C PHE A 335 -7.55 13.67 -4.07
N TRP A 336 -7.25 14.97 -3.94
CA TRP A 336 -6.54 15.49 -2.76
C TRP A 336 -7.35 15.36 -1.46
N GLU A 337 -8.67 15.52 -1.51
CA GLU A 337 -9.55 15.28 -0.34
C GLU A 337 -9.62 13.81 0.08
N GLN A 338 -9.56 12.89 -0.88
CA GLN A 338 -9.51 11.45 -0.67
C GLN A 338 -8.13 11.04 -0.14
N ASP A 339 -7.03 11.57 -0.69
CA ASP A 339 -5.65 11.24 -0.33
C ASP A 339 -5.37 11.47 1.17
N VAL A 340 -5.83 12.59 1.73
CA VAL A 340 -5.68 12.93 3.16
C VAL A 340 -6.30 11.86 4.07
N ARG A 341 -7.36 11.19 3.62
CA ARG A 341 -8.11 10.17 4.37
C ARG A 341 -7.96 8.77 3.76
N TYR A 342 -6.96 8.56 2.90
CA TYR A 342 -6.88 7.40 2.02
C TYR A 342 -6.97 6.08 2.78
N PHE A 343 -6.18 5.90 3.83
CA PHE A 343 -6.19 4.64 4.59
C PHE A 343 -7.51 4.38 5.31
N SER A 344 -8.16 5.41 5.86
CA SER A 344 -9.48 5.27 6.48
C SER A 344 -10.57 4.97 5.45
N LEU A 345 -10.49 5.61 4.27
CA LEU A 345 -11.39 5.32 3.16
C LEU A 345 -11.19 3.90 2.63
N LEU A 346 -9.94 3.45 2.48
CA LEU A 346 -9.58 2.10 2.07
C LEU A 346 -10.08 1.05 3.07
N GLU A 347 -9.91 1.28 4.38
CA GLU A 347 -10.45 0.42 5.43
C GLU A 347 -11.98 0.32 5.35
N ASN A 348 -12.66 1.45 5.12
CA ASN A 348 -14.12 1.51 4.96
C ASN A 348 -14.65 0.74 3.74
N THR A 349 -13.81 0.46 2.73
CA THR A 349 -14.19 -0.41 1.60
C THR A 349 -14.41 -1.85 2.05
N LYS A 350 -13.74 -2.30 3.13
CA LYS A 350 -13.66 -3.71 3.57
C LYS A 350 -13.06 -4.68 2.55
N TRP A 351 -12.45 -4.20 1.46
CA TRP A 351 -11.93 -5.08 0.41
C TRP A 351 -10.78 -5.95 0.91
N LEU A 352 -9.75 -5.33 1.51
CA LEU A 352 -8.62 -6.06 2.09
C LEU A 352 -9.05 -6.98 3.25
N SER A 353 -10.09 -6.61 4.00
CA SER A 353 -10.67 -7.50 5.01
C SER A 353 -11.30 -8.73 4.37
N THR A 354 -11.97 -8.59 3.22
CA THR A 354 -12.56 -9.70 2.48
C THR A 354 -11.46 -10.62 1.93
N VAL A 355 -10.40 -10.06 1.33
CA VAL A 355 -9.21 -10.80 0.87
C VAL A 355 -8.56 -11.56 2.03
N ALA A 356 -8.38 -10.91 3.18
CA ALA A 356 -7.82 -11.51 4.40
C ALA A 356 -8.64 -12.72 4.87
N THR A 357 -9.97 -12.58 4.95
CA THR A 357 -10.87 -13.67 5.37
C THR A 357 -10.80 -14.85 4.41
N CYS A 358 -10.85 -14.60 3.09
CA CYS A 358 -10.71 -15.64 2.07
C CYS A 358 -9.38 -16.41 2.18
N LEU A 359 -8.27 -15.69 2.36
CA LEU A 359 -6.95 -16.30 2.54
C LEU A 359 -6.83 -17.07 3.86
N SER A 360 -7.39 -16.54 4.96
CA SER A 360 -7.30 -17.18 6.27
C SER A 360 -8.02 -18.53 6.27
N ILE A 361 -9.27 -18.54 5.81
CA ILE A 361 -10.08 -19.77 5.72
C ILE A 361 -9.40 -20.78 4.78
N SER A 362 -8.97 -20.34 3.59
CA SER A 362 -8.33 -21.24 2.62
C SER A 362 -7.02 -21.81 3.15
N LYS A 363 -6.22 -21.01 3.87
CA LYS A 363 -4.99 -21.45 4.53
C LYS A 363 -5.28 -22.47 5.63
N GLU A 364 -6.22 -22.20 6.52
CA GLU A 364 -6.58 -23.09 7.62
C GLU A 364 -7.07 -24.44 7.09
N LEU A 365 -7.94 -24.42 6.09
CA LEU A 365 -8.44 -25.65 5.45
C LEU A 365 -7.33 -26.39 4.70
N ALA A 366 -6.45 -25.70 3.99
CA ALA A 366 -5.29 -26.32 3.33
C ALA A 366 -4.36 -27.01 4.35
N LEU A 367 -4.05 -26.33 5.45
CA LEU A 367 -3.24 -26.89 6.54
C LEU A 367 -3.94 -28.08 7.18
N PHE A 368 -5.25 -28.00 7.42
CA PHE A 368 -6.02 -29.12 7.95
C PHE A 368 -6.00 -30.33 7.01
N VAL A 369 -6.24 -30.14 5.71
CA VAL A 369 -6.16 -31.22 4.70
C VAL A 369 -4.78 -31.89 4.75
N TYR A 370 -3.71 -31.10 4.74
CA TYR A 370 -2.34 -31.61 4.68
C TYR A 370 -1.84 -32.24 5.98
N GLN A 371 -2.04 -31.58 7.12
CA GLN A 371 -1.52 -32.03 8.42
C GLN A 371 -2.36 -33.15 9.02
N SER A 372 -3.69 -33.02 8.96
CA SER A 372 -4.59 -34.03 9.52
C SER A 372 -4.76 -35.23 8.59
N GLN A 373 -4.24 -35.15 7.35
CA GLN A 373 -4.48 -36.11 6.26
C GLN A 373 -5.95 -36.50 6.22
N SER A 374 -6.78 -35.56 5.79
CA SER A 374 -8.24 -35.67 5.87
C SER A 374 -8.93 -35.10 4.63
N ILE A 375 -10.22 -35.39 4.53
CA ILE A 375 -11.09 -34.87 3.48
C ILE A 375 -11.78 -33.60 3.99
N VAL A 376 -11.69 -32.52 3.23
CA VAL A 376 -12.52 -31.32 3.42
C VAL A 376 -13.65 -31.33 2.40
N PHE A 377 -14.86 -31.14 2.89
CA PHE A 377 -16.10 -31.07 2.12
C PHE A 377 -16.63 -29.63 2.18
N LEU A 378 -16.45 -28.89 1.09
CA LEU A 378 -16.86 -27.50 0.95
C LEU A 378 -18.31 -27.45 0.48
N GLN A 379 -19.19 -26.91 1.32
CA GLN A 379 -20.59 -26.71 1.01
C GLN A 379 -20.89 -25.22 0.84
N GLU A 380 -21.68 -24.91 -0.18
CA GLU A 380 -22.18 -23.57 -0.51
C GLU A 380 -23.60 -23.74 -1.08
N GLN A 381 -24.52 -22.81 -0.85
CA GLN A 381 -25.90 -22.91 -1.34
C GLN A 381 -25.99 -23.29 -2.82
N ASP A 382 -25.35 -22.52 -3.71
CA ASP A 382 -25.34 -22.76 -5.16
C ASP A 382 -24.16 -23.60 -5.64
N GLY A 383 -23.07 -23.69 -4.88
CA GLY A 383 -21.87 -24.47 -5.25
C GLY A 383 -21.17 -23.99 -6.52
N ARG A 384 -21.26 -22.69 -6.83
CA ARG A 384 -20.75 -22.07 -8.08
C ARG A 384 -19.84 -20.86 -7.84
N ASP A 385 -19.90 -20.25 -6.66
CA ASP A 385 -19.18 -19.02 -6.34
C ASP A 385 -18.11 -19.28 -5.27
N LEU A 386 -18.45 -19.18 -3.98
CA LEU A 386 -17.48 -19.20 -2.88
C LEU A 386 -16.68 -20.52 -2.78
N SER A 387 -17.32 -21.66 -3.07
CA SER A 387 -16.68 -22.97 -3.11
C SER A 387 -15.60 -23.07 -4.18
N CYS A 388 -15.78 -22.36 -5.30
CA CYS A 388 -14.79 -22.27 -6.36
C CYS A 388 -13.55 -21.49 -5.90
N LEU A 389 -13.77 -20.33 -5.27
CA LEU A 389 -12.70 -19.49 -4.74
C LEU A 389 -11.86 -20.23 -3.70
N VAL A 390 -12.50 -20.81 -2.69
CA VAL A 390 -11.79 -21.48 -1.58
C VAL A 390 -11.06 -22.74 -2.07
N SER A 391 -11.70 -23.57 -2.88
CA SER A 391 -11.07 -24.78 -3.43
C SER A 391 -9.84 -24.45 -4.30
N SER A 392 -9.91 -23.39 -5.10
CA SER A 392 -8.79 -22.92 -5.93
C SER A 392 -7.62 -22.45 -5.07
N LEU A 393 -7.89 -21.66 -4.02
CA LEU A 393 -6.84 -21.18 -3.11
C LEU A 393 -6.18 -22.32 -2.33
N ILE A 394 -6.95 -23.28 -1.82
CA ILE A 394 -6.41 -24.50 -1.17
C ILE A 394 -5.46 -25.23 -2.13
N GLN A 395 -5.87 -25.41 -3.37
CA GLN A 395 -5.08 -26.07 -4.40
C GLN A 395 -3.77 -25.35 -4.72
N ILE A 396 -3.77 -24.02 -4.80
CA ILE A 396 -2.54 -23.23 -5.01
C ILE A 396 -1.58 -23.34 -3.83
N ILE A 397 -2.12 -23.34 -2.60
CA ILE A 397 -1.33 -23.47 -1.37
C ILE A 397 -0.64 -24.84 -1.31
N LEU A 398 -1.36 -25.92 -1.67
CA LEU A 398 -0.89 -27.29 -1.54
C LEU A 398 -0.04 -27.74 -2.74
N ASP A 399 -0.50 -27.50 -3.95
CA ASP A 399 0.08 -28.08 -5.17
C ASP A 399 0.94 -27.05 -5.94
N SER A 400 2.22 -27.40 -6.14
CA SER A 400 3.14 -26.55 -6.92
C SER A 400 2.83 -26.50 -8.41
N HIS A 401 2.08 -27.48 -8.93
CA HIS A 401 1.67 -27.47 -10.33
C HIS A 401 0.82 -26.24 -10.65
N TYR A 402 -0.16 -25.89 -9.82
CA TYR A 402 -1.03 -24.73 -10.04
C TYR A 402 -0.35 -23.37 -9.82
N ARG A 403 0.94 -23.37 -9.45
CA ARG A 403 1.78 -22.16 -9.41
C ARG A 403 2.60 -21.97 -10.68
N THR A 404 2.53 -22.93 -11.62
CA THR A 404 3.04 -22.76 -13.00
C THR A 404 2.00 -22.04 -13.84
N THR A 405 2.41 -21.42 -14.96
CA THR A 405 1.48 -20.74 -15.86
C THR A 405 0.45 -21.72 -16.42
N SER A 406 0.88 -22.85 -16.98
CA SER A 406 -0.03 -23.89 -17.51
C SER A 406 -0.92 -24.49 -16.41
N GLY A 407 -0.37 -24.77 -15.22
CA GLY A 407 -1.17 -25.29 -14.11
C GLY A 407 -2.20 -24.28 -13.60
N PHE A 408 -1.87 -22.99 -13.51
CA PHE A 408 -2.83 -21.97 -13.09
C PHE A 408 -3.96 -21.78 -14.12
N GLN A 409 -3.64 -21.83 -15.42
CA GLN A 409 -4.65 -21.85 -16.48
C GLN A 409 -5.55 -23.09 -16.35
N SER A 410 -4.95 -24.26 -16.18
CA SER A 410 -5.67 -25.52 -15.92
C SER A 410 -6.56 -25.44 -14.68
N LEU A 411 -6.12 -24.77 -13.61
CA LEU A 411 -6.90 -24.62 -12.38
C LEU A 411 -8.14 -23.76 -12.63
N ILE A 412 -8.00 -22.61 -13.29
CA ILE A 412 -9.12 -21.74 -13.64
C ILE A 412 -10.10 -22.46 -14.56
N GLN A 413 -9.56 -23.14 -15.58
CA GLN A 413 -10.35 -23.90 -16.53
C GLN A 413 -11.14 -25.03 -15.87
N LYS A 414 -10.53 -25.72 -14.89
CA LYS A 414 -11.18 -26.78 -14.11
C LYS A 414 -12.20 -26.20 -13.13
N GLU A 415 -11.77 -25.40 -12.16
CA GLU A 415 -12.58 -25.02 -10.99
C GLU A 415 -13.62 -23.95 -11.29
N TRP A 416 -13.31 -23.03 -12.22
CA TRP A 416 -14.17 -21.88 -12.53
C TRP A 416 -15.00 -22.15 -13.78
N ILE A 417 -14.37 -22.49 -14.90
CA ILE A 417 -15.06 -22.53 -16.19
C ILE A 417 -15.84 -23.84 -16.34
N ALA A 418 -15.16 -24.99 -16.29
CA ALA A 418 -15.79 -26.28 -16.49
C ALA A 418 -16.86 -26.58 -15.41
N MET A 419 -16.59 -26.19 -14.16
CA MET A 419 -17.53 -26.36 -13.05
C MET A 419 -18.65 -25.30 -13.00
N GLY A 420 -18.70 -24.36 -13.94
CA GLY A 420 -19.86 -23.49 -14.17
C GLY A 420 -20.01 -22.31 -13.22
N HIS A 421 -18.90 -21.61 -12.94
CA HIS A 421 -18.96 -20.27 -12.35
C HIS A 421 -19.66 -19.31 -13.35
N PRO A 422 -20.69 -18.56 -12.92
CA PRO A 422 -21.52 -17.76 -13.82
C PRO A 422 -20.84 -16.46 -14.30
N PHE A 423 -19.78 -16.54 -15.11
CA PHE A 423 -19.00 -15.38 -15.56
C PHE A 423 -19.83 -14.32 -16.29
N CYS A 424 -20.75 -14.71 -17.18
CA CYS A 424 -21.57 -13.78 -17.95
C CYS A 424 -22.42 -12.88 -17.04
N ASP A 425 -22.99 -13.46 -15.98
CA ASP A 425 -23.82 -12.75 -15.02
C ASP A 425 -22.94 -11.96 -14.03
N ARG A 426 -21.87 -12.57 -13.50
CA ARG A 426 -21.00 -11.97 -12.47
C ARG A 426 -20.16 -10.81 -12.99
N LEU A 427 -19.70 -10.87 -14.24
CA LEU A 427 -18.97 -9.79 -14.92
C LEU A 427 -19.89 -8.81 -15.66
N HIS A 428 -21.21 -9.01 -15.59
CA HIS A 428 -22.21 -8.19 -16.28
C HIS A 428 -21.89 -8.03 -17.78
N HIS A 429 -21.69 -9.13 -18.49
CA HIS A 429 -21.54 -9.10 -19.96
C HIS A 429 -22.89 -8.87 -20.65
N THR A 430 -23.99 -9.24 -20.00
CA THR A 430 -25.35 -8.99 -20.48
C THR A 430 -26.22 -8.41 -19.37
N SER A 431 -27.09 -7.48 -19.72
CA SER A 431 -28.01 -6.84 -18.75
C SER A 431 -29.30 -7.64 -18.54
N ARG A 432 -29.19 -8.97 -18.46
CA ARG A 432 -30.36 -9.87 -18.34
C ARG A 432 -30.93 -9.93 -16.92
N LEU A 433 -30.05 -9.94 -15.92
CA LEU A 433 -30.40 -10.08 -14.51
C LEU A 433 -29.85 -8.87 -13.76
N GLU A 434 -30.72 -8.19 -13.01
CA GLU A 434 -30.30 -7.10 -12.14
C GLU A 434 -29.73 -7.66 -10.83
N ASN A 435 -28.66 -7.04 -10.32
CA ASN A 435 -28.06 -7.32 -9.00
C ASN A 435 -27.37 -8.69 -8.82
N GLU A 436 -26.95 -9.33 -9.91
CA GLU A 436 -26.14 -10.57 -9.88
C GLU A 436 -24.63 -10.32 -10.06
N GLU A 437 -24.21 -9.06 -10.29
CA GLU A 437 -22.81 -8.68 -10.45
C GLU A 437 -22.01 -8.92 -9.16
N CYS A 438 -20.83 -9.52 -9.30
CA CYS A 438 -19.89 -9.72 -8.19
C CYS A 438 -18.48 -9.99 -8.74
N PRO A 439 -17.45 -9.26 -8.29
CA PRO A 439 -16.07 -9.36 -8.79
C PRO A 439 -15.33 -10.55 -8.15
N LEU A 440 -15.98 -11.70 -8.03
CA LEU A 440 -15.44 -12.84 -7.30
C LEU A 440 -14.16 -13.38 -7.95
N PHE A 441 -14.10 -13.35 -9.28
CA PHE A 441 -12.89 -13.71 -10.01
C PHE A 441 -11.73 -12.73 -9.74
N LEU A 442 -12.00 -11.42 -9.69
CA LEU A 442 -11.01 -10.42 -9.31
C LEU A 442 -10.55 -10.58 -7.85
N LEU A 443 -11.47 -10.90 -6.93
CA LEU A 443 -11.15 -11.21 -5.53
C LEU A 443 -10.22 -12.44 -5.43
N PHE A 444 -10.48 -13.47 -6.23
CA PHE A 444 -9.58 -14.63 -6.34
C PHE A 444 -8.21 -14.23 -6.87
N LEU A 445 -8.14 -13.45 -7.95
CA LEU A 445 -6.87 -12.98 -8.50
C LEU A 445 -6.08 -12.13 -7.50
N ASP A 446 -6.76 -11.28 -6.71
CA ASP A 446 -6.14 -10.50 -5.63
C ASP A 446 -5.55 -11.45 -4.57
N CYS A 447 -6.31 -12.44 -4.09
CA CYS A 447 -5.78 -13.46 -3.16
C CYS A 447 -4.53 -14.17 -3.71
N VAL A 448 -4.51 -14.49 -5.01
CA VAL A 448 -3.34 -15.09 -5.69
C VAL A 448 -2.18 -14.09 -5.77
N TRP A 449 -2.46 -12.82 -6.06
CA TRP A 449 -1.47 -11.75 -6.05
C TRP A 449 -0.84 -11.59 -4.66
N GLN A 450 -1.62 -11.61 -3.57
CA GLN A 450 -1.08 -11.57 -2.20
C GLN A 450 -0.10 -12.73 -1.95
N MET A 451 -0.44 -13.95 -2.40
CA MET A 451 0.47 -15.10 -2.29
C MET A 451 1.71 -14.95 -3.17
N LEU A 452 1.58 -14.38 -4.37
CA LEU A 452 2.71 -14.07 -5.25
C LEU A 452 3.67 -13.08 -4.58
N GLN A 453 3.16 -12.02 -3.96
CA GLN A 453 3.97 -11.02 -3.23
C GLN A 453 4.70 -11.64 -2.03
N GLN A 454 4.05 -12.53 -1.29
CA GLN A 454 4.67 -13.22 -0.16
C GLN A 454 5.70 -14.28 -0.60
N PHE A 455 5.51 -14.91 -1.76
CA PHE A 455 6.33 -16.02 -2.25
C PHE A 455 6.74 -15.87 -3.73
N PRO A 456 7.50 -14.82 -4.10
CA PRO A 456 7.74 -14.48 -5.50
C PRO A 456 8.50 -15.58 -6.25
N SER A 457 9.37 -16.36 -5.61
CA SER A 457 10.07 -17.47 -6.28
C SER A 457 9.24 -18.76 -6.45
N SER A 458 8.01 -18.80 -5.93
CA SER A 458 7.15 -19.99 -5.97
C SER A 458 6.18 -20.02 -7.14
N PHE A 459 5.98 -18.89 -7.82
CA PHE A 459 5.04 -18.73 -8.93
C PHE A 459 5.79 -18.46 -10.23
N GLN A 460 5.45 -19.18 -11.30
CA GLN A 460 6.07 -19.00 -12.61
C GLN A 460 5.63 -17.70 -13.30
N PHE A 461 4.46 -17.18 -12.94
CA PHE A 461 3.90 -15.99 -13.54
C PHE A 461 4.08 -14.75 -12.64
N THR A 462 4.00 -13.57 -13.26
CA THR A 462 4.12 -12.25 -12.61
C THR A 462 2.76 -11.62 -12.31
N GLU A 463 2.76 -10.47 -11.63
CA GLU A 463 1.52 -9.69 -11.47
C GLU A 463 0.98 -9.17 -12.80
N THR A 464 1.86 -8.91 -13.77
CA THR A 464 1.49 -8.52 -15.14
C THR A 464 0.61 -9.57 -15.81
N TYR A 465 0.91 -10.86 -15.61
CA TYR A 465 0.07 -11.95 -16.08
C TYR A 465 -1.33 -11.93 -15.45
N LEU A 466 -1.41 -11.74 -14.13
CA LEU A 466 -2.68 -11.70 -13.40
C LEU A 466 -3.54 -10.50 -13.82
N THR A 467 -2.93 -9.32 -13.99
CA THR A 467 -3.63 -8.12 -14.48
C THR A 467 -4.08 -8.28 -15.93
N SER A 468 -3.25 -8.85 -16.80
CA SER A 468 -3.62 -9.13 -18.20
C SER A 468 -4.77 -10.13 -18.29
N LEU A 469 -4.85 -11.07 -17.35
CA LEU A 469 -5.95 -12.02 -17.25
C LEU A 469 -7.27 -11.37 -16.81
N TRP A 470 -7.21 -10.42 -15.87
CA TRP A 470 -8.38 -9.61 -15.51
C TRP A 470 -8.88 -8.80 -16.71
N ASP A 471 -7.99 -8.12 -17.43
CA ASP A 471 -8.35 -7.32 -18.59
C ASP A 471 -8.97 -8.18 -19.70
N ALA A 472 -8.40 -9.37 -19.92
CA ALA A 472 -8.91 -10.30 -20.91
C ALA A 472 -10.26 -10.93 -20.54
N ALA A 473 -10.64 -10.94 -19.25
CA ALA A 473 -11.98 -11.35 -18.82
C ALA A 473 -13.08 -10.41 -19.32
N HIS A 474 -12.74 -9.17 -19.69
CA HIS A 474 -13.68 -8.21 -20.28
C HIS A 474 -13.60 -8.12 -21.81
N LEU A 475 -12.79 -8.97 -22.46
CA LEU A 475 -12.66 -9.00 -23.91
C LEU A 475 -13.58 -10.06 -24.53
N THR A 476 -14.66 -9.61 -25.17
CA THR A 476 -15.66 -10.48 -25.82
C THR A 476 -15.22 -10.96 -27.21
N VAL A 477 -13.94 -11.29 -27.36
CA VAL A 477 -13.36 -11.98 -28.53
C VAL A 477 -12.99 -13.44 -28.21
N PHE A 478 -12.92 -13.79 -26.92
CA PHE A 478 -12.69 -15.13 -26.42
C PHE A 478 -13.96 -15.71 -25.80
N ASP A 479 -14.09 -17.03 -25.82
CA ASP A 479 -15.20 -17.76 -25.22
C ASP A 479 -14.95 -18.17 -23.75
N THR A 480 -13.71 -18.02 -23.27
CA THR A 480 -13.23 -18.57 -21.99
C THR A 480 -14.01 -18.04 -20.78
N PHE A 481 -14.30 -16.74 -20.74
CA PHE A 481 -15.03 -16.08 -19.63
C PHE A 481 -16.41 -15.57 -20.07
N LEU A 482 -16.93 -16.06 -21.20
CA LEU A 482 -18.09 -15.48 -21.86
C LEU A 482 -19.44 -16.00 -21.33
N PHE A 483 -19.47 -17.25 -20.87
CA PHE A 483 -20.70 -17.99 -20.56
C PHE A 483 -20.82 -18.33 -19.07
N ASN A 484 -22.03 -18.67 -18.61
CA ASN A 484 -22.23 -19.05 -17.21
C ASN A 484 -21.91 -20.53 -16.92
N CYS A 485 -21.92 -21.38 -17.95
CA CYS A 485 -21.57 -22.79 -17.87
C CYS A 485 -21.31 -23.40 -19.25
N SER A 486 -20.74 -24.61 -19.26
CA SER A 486 -20.47 -25.38 -20.48
C SER A 486 -21.72 -25.63 -21.34
N ARG A 487 -22.91 -25.69 -20.72
CA ARG A 487 -24.18 -25.87 -21.44
C ARG A 487 -24.55 -24.66 -22.29
N ASP A 488 -24.26 -23.45 -21.82
CA ASP A 488 -24.59 -22.24 -22.58
C ASP A 488 -23.74 -22.14 -23.86
N LEU A 489 -22.47 -22.53 -23.77
CA LEU A 489 -21.60 -22.70 -24.95
C LEU A 489 -22.16 -23.76 -25.91
N TRP A 490 -22.60 -24.90 -25.38
CA TRP A 490 -23.22 -25.96 -26.19
C TRP A 490 -24.48 -25.47 -26.91
N LEU A 491 -25.36 -24.74 -26.22
CA LEU A 491 -26.56 -24.15 -26.81
C LEU A 491 -26.21 -23.11 -27.88
N ALA A 492 -25.25 -22.23 -27.62
CA ALA A 492 -24.82 -21.23 -28.58
C ALA A 492 -24.31 -21.86 -29.89
N ASN A 493 -23.65 -23.02 -29.79
CA ASN A 493 -23.17 -23.79 -30.94
C ASN A 493 -24.27 -24.60 -31.65
N LYS A 494 -25.34 -24.96 -30.95
CA LYS A 494 -26.46 -25.74 -31.50
C LYS A 494 -27.53 -24.89 -32.18
N ASP A 495 -27.85 -23.74 -31.59
CA ASP A 495 -28.97 -22.88 -32.01
C ASP A 495 -28.61 -21.91 -33.15
N THR A 496 -27.34 -21.88 -33.58
CA THR A 496 -26.87 -20.95 -34.63
C THR A 496 -26.50 -21.68 -35.92
N GLN A 497 -26.88 -21.11 -37.07
CA GLN A 497 -26.39 -21.58 -38.38
C GLN A 497 -24.87 -21.44 -38.54
N LYS A 498 -24.20 -20.72 -37.62
CA LYS A 498 -22.76 -20.48 -37.58
C LYS A 498 -22.24 -20.76 -36.15
N PRO A 499 -21.74 -21.97 -35.86
CA PRO A 499 -21.21 -22.29 -34.54
C PRO A 499 -20.04 -21.36 -34.19
N LEU A 500 -19.88 -21.06 -32.89
CA LEU A 500 -18.77 -20.28 -32.38
C LEU A 500 -17.46 -21.07 -32.52
N PRO A 501 -16.48 -20.57 -33.28
CA PRO A 501 -15.18 -21.19 -33.32
C PRO A 501 -14.51 -21.10 -31.93
N PRO A 502 -13.88 -22.19 -31.43
CA PRO A 502 -13.29 -22.19 -30.11
C PRO A 502 -12.11 -21.21 -30.05
N ARG A 503 -12.19 -20.21 -29.19
CA ARG A 503 -11.18 -19.16 -29.05
C ARG A 503 -10.90 -18.90 -27.60
N SER A 504 -9.83 -19.53 -27.13
CA SER A 504 -9.43 -19.38 -25.74
C SER A 504 -8.52 -18.18 -25.52
N VAL A 505 -8.69 -17.54 -24.37
CA VAL A 505 -7.80 -16.49 -23.85
C VAL A 505 -6.35 -16.99 -23.63
N TRP A 506 -6.18 -18.31 -23.45
CA TRP A 506 -4.88 -18.93 -23.21
C TRP A 506 -3.93 -18.81 -24.42
N ASP A 507 -4.43 -18.50 -25.61
CA ASP A 507 -3.61 -18.11 -26.77
C ASP A 507 -3.14 -16.65 -26.68
N TRP A 508 -2.27 -16.37 -25.70
CA TRP A 508 -1.74 -15.04 -25.41
C TRP A 508 -1.02 -14.39 -26.60
N LYS A 509 -0.57 -15.16 -27.59
CA LYS A 509 0.07 -14.63 -28.82
C LYS A 509 -0.86 -13.75 -29.64
N ARG A 510 -2.19 -13.89 -29.45
CA ARG A 510 -3.21 -13.04 -30.08
C ARG A 510 -3.29 -11.66 -29.47
N LEU A 511 -3.11 -11.57 -28.15
CA LEU A 511 -3.21 -10.32 -27.41
C LEU A 511 -1.87 -9.59 -27.36
N TYR A 512 -0.76 -10.31 -27.31
CA TYR A 512 0.54 -9.74 -26.95
C TYR A 512 1.63 -10.23 -27.91
N ALA A 513 2.64 -9.39 -28.20
CA ALA A 513 3.83 -9.86 -28.91
C ALA A 513 4.74 -10.64 -27.96
N ASP A 514 5.79 -11.25 -28.50
CA ASP A 514 6.64 -12.13 -27.69
C ASP A 514 7.44 -11.35 -26.64
N GLU A 515 7.76 -10.08 -26.90
CA GLU A 515 8.38 -9.16 -25.95
C GLU A 515 7.48 -8.89 -24.73
N GLU A 516 6.20 -8.57 -24.95
CA GLU A 516 5.29 -8.33 -23.83
C GLU A 516 4.92 -9.63 -23.10
N LYS A 517 4.83 -10.76 -23.82
CA LYS A 517 4.63 -12.08 -23.20
C LYS A 517 5.79 -12.48 -22.29
N ALA A 518 7.02 -12.02 -22.57
CA ALA A 518 8.15 -12.28 -21.70
C ALA A 518 7.94 -11.68 -20.30
N LEU A 519 7.15 -10.61 -20.17
CA LEU A 519 6.80 -9.99 -18.88
C LEU A 519 5.88 -10.88 -18.03
N PHE A 520 5.25 -11.90 -18.62
CA PHE A 520 4.43 -12.84 -17.87
C PHE A 520 5.28 -13.82 -17.07
N GLU A 521 6.53 -14.07 -17.50
CA GLU A 521 7.40 -15.04 -16.85
C GLU A 521 8.18 -14.41 -15.70
N ASN A 522 8.12 -15.07 -14.55
CA ASN A 522 8.80 -14.64 -13.34
C ASN A 522 10.24 -15.18 -13.30
N PRO A 523 11.27 -14.32 -13.39
CA PRO A 523 12.67 -14.78 -13.42
C PRO A 523 13.09 -15.48 -12.12
N LEU A 524 12.49 -15.14 -10.98
CA LEU A 524 12.83 -15.75 -9.68
C LEU A 524 12.41 -17.22 -9.60
N TYR A 525 11.37 -17.60 -10.35
CA TYR A 525 10.94 -18.98 -10.47
C TYR A 525 11.96 -19.83 -11.25
N ALA A 526 12.47 -19.30 -12.36
CA ALA A 526 13.47 -19.97 -13.19
C ALA A 526 14.76 -20.24 -12.41
N VAL A 527 15.26 -19.24 -11.66
CA VAL A 527 16.48 -19.36 -10.84
C VAL A 527 16.36 -20.44 -9.76
N LYS A 528 15.21 -20.52 -9.07
CA LYS A 528 14.94 -21.55 -8.04
C LYS A 528 15.02 -22.96 -8.63
N ASN A 529 14.49 -23.16 -9.83
CA ASN A 529 14.46 -24.45 -10.50
C ASN A 529 15.81 -24.82 -11.14
N ALA A 530 16.58 -23.85 -11.65
CA ALA A 530 17.94 -24.08 -12.13
C ALA A 530 18.87 -24.60 -11.01
N LYS A 531 18.78 -24.03 -9.80
CA LYS A 531 19.53 -24.50 -8.62
C LYS A 531 19.13 -25.93 -8.19
N LYS A 532 17.85 -26.31 -8.34
CA LYS A 532 17.40 -27.70 -8.10
C LYS A 532 18.01 -28.69 -9.11
N LYS A 533 18.07 -28.33 -10.40
CA LYS A 533 18.70 -29.16 -11.45
C LYS A 533 20.21 -29.31 -11.25
N SER A 534 20.90 -28.27 -10.80
CA SER A 534 22.35 -28.32 -10.50
C SER A 534 22.67 -29.25 -9.31
N LYS A 535 21.88 -29.22 -8.23
CA LYS A 535 22.07 -30.13 -7.07
C LYS A 535 21.79 -31.60 -7.37
N THR A 536 21.03 -31.91 -8.43
CA THR A 536 20.82 -33.30 -8.88
C THR A 536 21.95 -33.85 -9.76
N ASN A 537 22.89 -33.01 -10.22
CA ASN A 537 23.99 -33.42 -11.11
C ASN A 537 25.36 -33.58 -10.41
N THR A 538 25.48 -33.38 -9.09
CA THR A 538 26.76 -33.55 -8.37
C THR A 538 27.04 -35.00 -7.94
N LYS A 539 26.91 -35.96 -8.86
CA LYS A 539 27.40 -37.34 -8.64
C LYS A 539 28.31 -37.90 -9.73
N ASP A 540 28.66 -37.13 -10.75
CA ASP A 540 29.74 -37.52 -11.67
C ASP A 540 30.56 -36.28 -12.01
N LEU A 541 31.78 -36.21 -11.50
CA LEU A 541 32.90 -35.39 -12.01
C LEU A 541 34.17 -35.74 -11.21
N THR A 542 34.61 -37.00 -11.30
CA THR A 542 36.03 -37.34 -11.14
C THR A 542 36.55 -37.77 -12.50
N ASN A 543 37.01 -36.80 -13.29
CA ASN A 543 38.15 -36.95 -14.20
C ASN A 543 38.52 -35.57 -14.76
N ARG A 544 39.61 -35.00 -14.24
CA ARG A 544 40.41 -33.99 -14.94
C ARG A 544 41.22 -34.69 -16.04
N PRO A 545 41.50 -34.03 -17.17
CA PRO A 545 42.84 -33.44 -17.26
C PRO A 545 42.92 -32.05 -17.94
N LYS A 546 43.86 -31.27 -17.38
CA LYS A 546 44.85 -30.34 -17.96
C LYS A 546 44.48 -29.38 -19.12
N SER A 547 44.50 -28.10 -18.75
CA SER A 547 45.14 -26.94 -19.40
C SER A 547 45.67 -27.07 -20.84
N GLU A 548 45.26 -26.15 -21.71
CA GLU A 548 46.15 -25.13 -22.28
C GLU A 548 45.36 -24.01 -22.98
N PHE A 549 45.79 -22.76 -22.73
CA PHE A 549 45.41 -21.57 -23.48
C PHE A 549 46.14 -21.58 -24.83
N ARG A 550 45.45 -21.36 -25.96
CA ARG A 550 46.01 -20.63 -27.11
C ARG A 550 44.93 -20.11 -28.08
N GLN A 551 45.29 -18.99 -28.69
CA GLN A 551 44.51 -18.11 -29.57
C GLN A 551 44.24 -18.71 -30.96
N SER A 552 43.13 -18.25 -31.55
CA SER A 552 42.87 -17.90 -32.97
C SER A 552 43.15 -18.89 -34.13
N SER A 553 42.30 -18.69 -35.16
CA SER A 553 42.33 -19.08 -36.59
C SER A 553 41.87 -20.49 -37.01
N ASP A 554 40.80 -20.46 -37.80
CA ASP A 554 40.53 -21.10 -39.10
C ASP A 554 40.41 -22.63 -39.28
N ASP A 555 39.41 -22.93 -40.13
CA ASP A 555 39.17 -24.06 -41.05
C ASP A 555 38.62 -25.44 -40.60
N GLU A 556 37.44 -25.71 -41.18
CA GLU A 556 36.95 -26.89 -41.90
C GLU A 556 36.94 -28.33 -41.30
N ASP A 557 35.74 -28.92 -41.42
CA ASP A 557 35.40 -30.28 -41.90
C ASP A 557 35.35 -31.55 -41.00
N PHE A 558 34.17 -32.17 -41.10
CA PHE A 558 33.82 -33.60 -41.27
C PHE A 558 34.20 -34.70 -40.24
N ASP A 559 33.16 -35.11 -39.47
CA ASP A 559 32.44 -36.41 -39.58
C ASP A 559 32.96 -37.73 -38.95
N LEU A 560 31.95 -38.53 -38.53
CA LEU A 560 31.85 -39.99 -38.33
C LEU A 560 32.42 -40.76 -37.09
N PHE A 561 31.46 -41.34 -36.32
CA PHE A 561 31.27 -42.74 -35.86
C PHE A 561 32.49 -43.52 -35.26
N ASP A 562 32.39 -44.25 -34.14
CA ASP A 562 31.73 -45.57 -34.00
C ASP A 562 32.00 -46.19 -32.60
N LYS A 563 31.27 -47.28 -32.36
CA LYS A 563 30.87 -48.02 -31.16
C LYS A 563 31.94 -48.83 -30.38
N SER A 564 31.40 -49.38 -29.28
CA SER A 564 31.62 -50.73 -28.68
C SER A 564 32.35 -50.69 -27.34
N SER A 565 31.72 -50.98 -26.19
CA SER A 565 31.02 -52.18 -25.67
C SER A 565 31.94 -53.25 -25.05
N LYS A 566 31.44 -53.86 -23.96
CA LYS A 566 31.93 -55.00 -23.13
C LYS A 566 32.53 -54.58 -21.77
N SER A 567 32.37 -55.27 -20.64
CA SER A 567 31.34 -56.13 -20.00
C SER A 567 32.06 -56.90 -18.86
N ALA A 568 31.43 -56.97 -17.67
CA ALA A 568 31.56 -58.04 -16.64
C ALA A 568 32.81 -58.05 -15.70
N PRO A 569 32.81 -58.79 -14.56
CA PRO A 569 31.74 -58.97 -13.55
C PRO A 569 32.21 -58.99 -12.06
N LYS A 570 31.18 -58.89 -11.20
CA LYS A 570 30.99 -59.19 -9.76
C LYS A 570 31.98 -60.11 -9.00
N LYS A 571 32.19 -59.78 -7.71
CA LYS A 571 32.24 -60.74 -6.59
C LYS A 571 31.46 -60.24 -5.36
N LYS A 572 30.67 -61.15 -4.78
CA LYS A 572 29.81 -61.00 -3.59
C LYS A 572 30.60 -61.29 -2.31
N SER A 573 30.17 -60.68 -1.20
CA SER A 573 30.18 -61.33 0.13
C SER A 573 28.92 -60.94 0.90
N MET A 574 28.32 -61.90 1.60
CA MET A 574 27.02 -61.85 2.27
C MET A 574 27.16 -61.64 3.79
N SER A 575 26.16 -60.98 4.41
CA SER A 575 25.46 -61.53 5.59
C SER A 575 24.20 -60.73 5.97
N HIS A 576 23.05 -61.41 5.91
CA HIS A 576 21.82 -61.36 6.73
C HIS A 576 21.12 -59.99 6.98
N VAL A 577 20.05 -59.64 6.24
CA VAL A 577 18.61 -60.01 6.40
C VAL A 577 17.93 -59.31 7.58
N LEU A 578 17.27 -58.18 7.29
CA LEU A 578 15.86 -57.93 7.64
C LEU A 578 15.25 -57.14 6.47
N SER A 579 14.25 -57.74 5.83
CA SER A 579 13.58 -57.26 4.63
C SER A 579 12.47 -56.28 4.99
N ASP A 580 12.53 -55.08 4.44
CA ASP A 580 11.34 -54.29 4.12
C ASP A 580 11.56 -53.62 2.75
N SER A 581 11.15 -54.34 1.71
CA SER A 581 11.03 -53.81 0.36
C SER A 581 9.75 -52.97 0.25
N ALA A 582 9.81 -51.71 0.69
CA ALA A 582 8.80 -50.71 0.34
C ALA A 582 9.24 -49.98 -0.94
N LEU A 583 8.41 -50.15 -1.98
CA LEU A 583 8.54 -49.50 -3.28
C LEU A 583 8.78 -47.98 -3.14
N ASN A 584 9.88 -47.54 -3.75
CA ASN A 584 10.22 -46.15 -3.99
C ASN A 584 9.21 -45.50 -4.96
N HIS A 585 8.07 -45.03 -4.45
CA HIS A 585 7.31 -43.96 -5.10
C HIS A 585 7.75 -42.63 -4.50
N LYS A 586 8.57 -41.87 -5.27
CA LYS A 586 8.94 -40.49 -4.94
C LYS A 586 7.66 -39.67 -4.74
N LYS A 587 7.41 -39.24 -3.49
CA LYS A 587 6.34 -38.28 -3.16
C LYS A 587 6.41 -37.08 -4.13
N PRO A 588 5.30 -36.63 -4.74
CA PRO A 588 5.27 -35.26 -5.25
C PRO A 588 5.53 -34.35 -4.06
N ALA A 589 6.58 -33.54 -4.14
CA ALA A 589 6.97 -32.65 -3.05
C ALA A 589 5.92 -31.53 -2.92
N CYS A 590 4.83 -31.77 -2.19
CA CYS A 590 3.88 -30.74 -1.76
C CYS A 590 4.63 -29.72 -0.88
N GLN A 591 5.17 -28.67 -1.50
CA GLN A 591 5.73 -27.54 -0.78
C GLN A 591 4.57 -26.61 -0.42
N VAL A 592 3.90 -26.93 0.69
CA VAL A 592 2.80 -26.11 1.24
C VAL A 592 3.29 -24.68 1.49
N LEU A 593 2.53 -23.70 1.02
CA LEU A 593 2.85 -22.29 1.25
C LEU A 593 2.42 -21.83 2.66
N PRO A 594 3.33 -21.28 3.48
CA PRO A 594 2.98 -20.76 4.81
C PRO A 594 2.37 -19.35 4.71
N VAL A 595 1.21 -19.23 4.08
CA VAL A 595 0.53 -17.95 3.80
C VAL A 595 0.26 -17.15 5.08
N LYS A 596 0.51 -15.85 5.04
CA LYS A 596 0.06 -14.88 6.06
C LYS A 596 -1.22 -14.22 5.56
N ALA A 597 -2.28 -14.33 6.33
CA ALA A 597 -3.60 -13.79 5.98
C ALA A 597 -3.98 -12.56 6.82
N ASP A 598 -3.12 -12.17 7.77
CA ASP A 598 -3.34 -10.97 8.60
C ASP A 598 -3.37 -9.73 7.73
N ILE A 599 -4.26 -8.78 8.03
CA ILE A 599 -4.44 -7.56 7.24
C ILE A 599 -3.14 -6.75 7.09
N TYR A 600 -2.26 -6.79 8.10
CA TYR A 600 -0.94 -6.13 8.08
C TYR A 600 0.07 -6.77 7.13
N ALA A 601 -0.18 -8.00 6.68
CA ALA A 601 0.65 -8.71 5.72
C ALA A 601 0.13 -8.57 4.28
N LEU A 602 -1.03 -7.92 4.09
CA LEU A 602 -1.63 -7.68 2.79
C LEU A 602 -1.28 -6.28 2.28
N ASN A 603 -1.21 -6.15 0.97
CA ASN A 603 -1.01 -4.87 0.29
C ASN A 603 -2.18 -4.58 -0.65
N LEU A 604 -2.39 -3.31 -1.01
CA LEU A 604 -3.28 -3.01 -2.13
C LEU A 604 -2.58 -3.36 -3.45
N TRP A 605 -3.28 -4.06 -4.35
CA TRP A 605 -2.76 -4.39 -5.67
C TRP A 605 -2.76 -3.16 -6.59
N ASN A 606 -1.80 -2.26 -6.37
CA ASN A 606 -1.68 -0.99 -7.08
C ASN A 606 -1.61 -1.16 -8.60
N TYR A 607 -0.89 -2.19 -9.08
CA TYR A 607 -0.78 -2.50 -10.50
C TYR A 607 -2.11 -2.96 -11.13
N CYS A 608 -3.10 -3.37 -10.35
CA CYS A 608 -4.45 -3.63 -10.83
C CYS A 608 -5.34 -2.38 -10.69
N TYR A 609 -5.42 -1.82 -9.47
CA TYR A 609 -6.45 -0.86 -9.08
C TYR A 609 -6.11 0.61 -9.37
N LEU A 610 -4.82 0.96 -9.37
CA LEU A 610 -4.34 2.35 -9.49
C LEU A 610 -3.47 2.56 -10.72
N ARG A 611 -3.35 1.56 -11.61
CA ARG A 611 -2.42 1.60 -12.76
C ARG A 611 -2.71 2.70 -13.78
N TRP A 612 -3.94 3.21 -13.79
CA TRP A 612 -4.38 4.28 -14.69
C TRP A 612 -4.29 5.67 -14.06
N ASN A 613 -3.99 5.74 -12.76
CA ASN A 613 -3.76 7.01 -12.10
C ASN A 613 -2.39 7.53 -12.57
N PRO A 614 -2.30 8.81 -12.98
CA PRO A 614 -1.06 9.36 -13.49
C PRO A 614 0.04 9.23 -12.43
N LEU A 615 1.10 8.48 -12.77
CA LEU A 615 2.32 8.48 -11.98
C LEU A 615 2.92 9.86 -12.13
N VAL A 616 3.30 10.48 -11.03
CA VAL A 616 4.02 11.73 -11.21
C VAL A 616 5.36 11.50 -11.88
N GLN A 617 5.77 12.54 -12.58
CA GLN A 617 7.07 12.72 -13.20
C GLN A 617 7.82 13.92 -12.59
N ILE A 618 9.15 13.81 -12.46
CA ILE A 618 9.98 14.99 -12.25
C ILE A 618 10.28 15.55 -13.64
N PHE A 619 9.88 16.80 -13.92
CA PHE A 619 10.17 17.42 -15.21
C PHE A 619 11.69 17.43 -15.46
N GLY A 620 12.15 16.83 -16.57
CA GLY A 620 13.57 16.67 -16.91
C GLY A 620 14.35 15.63 -16.08
N GLY A 621 13.74 14.99 -15.07
CA GLY A 621 14.39 14.04 -14.15
C GLY A 621 13.92 12.58 -14.25
N GLY A 622 12.97 12.28 -15.15
CA GLY A 622 12.34 10.96 -15.28
C GLY A 622 11.29 10.67 -14.20
N SER A 623 10.76 9.44 -14.16
CA SER A 623 9.71 9.06 -13.21
C SER A 623 10.28 8.80 -11.79
N PRO A 624 9.89 9.55 -10.75
CA PRO A 624 10.28 9.28 -9.37
C PRO A 624 9.82 7.91 -8.84
N VAL A 625 8.78 7.32 -9.43
CA VAL A 625 8.37 5.93 -9.14
C VAL A 625 9.43 4.94 -9.59
N VAL A 626 9.99 5.14 -10.79
CA VAL A 626 11.09 4.29 -11.30
C VAL A 626 12.32 4.44 -10.40
N TYR A 627 12.61 5.64 -9.90
CA TYR A 627 13.69 5.85 -8.94
C TYR A 627 13.42 5.13 -7.61
N MET A 628 12.22 5.25 -7.05
CA MET A 628 11.83 4.54 -5.83
C MET A 628 11.86 3.03 -5.97
N GLU A 629 11.37 2.49 -7.08
CA GLU A 629 11.39 1.05 -7.34
C GLU A 629 12.81 0.55 -7.44
N ARG A 630 13.71 1.29 -8.11
CA ARG A 630 15.14 0.96 -8.12
C ARG A 630 15.72 0.95 -6.71
N CYS A 631 15.38 1.94 -5.87
CA CYS A 631 15.81 1.98 -4.47
C CYS A 631 15.26 0.79 -3.65
N GLN A 632 14.01 0.38 -3.86
CA GLN A 632 13.40 -0.77 -3.18
C GLN A 632 14.05 -2.08 -3.63
N LEU A 633 14.28 -2.24 -4.94
CA LEU A 633 14.93 -3.40 -5.53
C LEU A 633 16.37 -3.55 -5.01
N VAL A 634 17.09 -2.43 -4.84
CA VAL A 634 18.42 -2.42 -4.20
C VAL A 634 18.35 -2.85 -2.73
N LYS A 635 17.37 -2.36 -1.94
CA LYS A 635 17.18 -2.81 -0.54
C LYS A 635 16.90 -4.31 -0.47
N ASP A 636 16.06 -4.82 -1.36
CA ASP A 636 15.70 -6.23 -1.41
C ASP A 636 16.90 -7.09 -1.80
N ILE A 637 17.70 -6.66 -2.78
CA ILE A 637 18.98 -7.30 -3.15
C ILE A 637 19.93 -7.36 -1.94
N VAL A 638 20.10 -6.26 -1.20
CA VAL A 638 20.97 -6.22 -0.01
C VAL A 638 20.45 -7.13 1.11
N SER A 639 19.14 -7.14 1.35
CA SER A 639 18.50 -8.02 2.34
C SER A 639 18.67 -9.50 1.97
N LEU A 640 18.50 -9.84 0.70
CA LEU A 640 18.75 -11.18 0.16
C LEU A 640 20.22 -11.57 0.26
N HIS A 641 21.14 -10.67 -0.07
CA HIS A 641 22.57 -10.90 0.05
C HIS A 641 22.96 -11.21 1.50
N ASN A 642 22.47 -10.44 2.47
CA ASN A 642 22.68 -10.68 3.90
C ASN A 642 22.09 -12.01 4.38
N LYS A 643 20.94 -12.43 3.84
CA LYS A 643 20.37 -13.76 4.13
C LYS A 643 21.21 -14.88 3.53
N VAL A 644 21.75 -14.70 2.33
CA VAL A 644 22.64 -15.67 1.68
C VAL A 644 23.94 -15.82 2.47
N LEU A 645 24.57 -14.71 2.91
CA LEU A 645 25.77 -14.73 3.74
C LEU A 645 25.57 -15.52 5.04
N ARG A 646 24.44 -15.29 5.73
CA ARG A 646 24.08 -16.04 6.94
C ARG A 646 23.86 -17.54 6.71
N LEU A 647 23.47 -17.94 5.50
CA LEU A 647 23.27 -19.34 5.13
C LEU A 647 24.56 -20.01 4.63
N SER A 648 25.53 -19.24 4.15
CA SER A 648 26.85 -19.74 3.75
C SER A 648 27.83 -19.92 4.92
N ASP A 649 27.62 -19.21 6.04
CA ASP A 649 28.44 -19.32 7.25
C ASP A 649 28.32 -20.69 7.99
N GLU A 650 27.36 -21.55 7.62
CA GLU A 650 27.24 -22.90 8.20
C GLU A 650 28.16 -23.95 7.53
N THR A 651 28.92 -23.59 6.47
CA THR A 651 29.85 -24.51 5.81
C THR A 651 31.23 -23.88 5.54
N GLN A 652 32.16 -24.10 6.49
CA GLN A 652 33.63 -24.01 6.43
C GLN A 652 34.33 -22.63 6.59
N SER A 653 35.49 -22.72 7.26
CA SER A 653 36.35 -21.70 7.86
C SER A 653 37.37 -21.03 6.89
N PRO A 654 38.22 -20.09 7.34
CA PRO A 654 38.18 -18.67 7.01
C PRO A 654 39.20 -18.24 5.92
N LEU A 655 38.83 -17.27 5.07
CA LEU A 655 39.79 -16.38 4.41
C LEU A 655 39.09 -15.14 3.83
N GLY A 656 39.64 -13.96 4.15
CA GLY A 656 39.50 -12.73 3.36
C GLY A 656 38.54 -11.67 3.90
N SER A 657 39.11 -10.72 4.64
CA SER A 657 38.48 -9.48 5.12
C SER A 657 37.80 -8.67 3.99
N VAL A 658 36.55 -8.26 4.23
CA VAL A 658 36.00 -7.03 3.65
C VAL A 658 35.54 -6.16 4.83
N GLU A 659 36.44 -5.28 5.26
CA GLU A 659 36.09 -4.15 6.13
C GLU A 659 35.29 -3.13 5.33
N GLY A 660 34.14 -2.75 5.86
CA GLY A 660 33.34 -1.63 5.35
C GLY A 660 31.85 -1.91 5.42
N LEU A 661 31.19 -1.27 6.38
CA LEU A 661 29.73 -1.22 6.65
C LEU A 661 29.22 -2.24 7.68
N ALA A 662 29.48 -1.92 8.95
CA ALA A 662 28.74 -2.48 10.08
C ALA A 662 27.92 -1.37 10.77
N PHE A 663 26.60 -1.59 10.88
CA PHE A 663 25.86 -1.30 12.10
C PHE A 663 24.88 -2.44 12.35
N SER A 664 25.23 -3.29 13.32
CA SER A 664 24.39 -4.30 13.96
C SER A 664 23.20 -3.65 14.67
N LEU A 665 22.06 -4.31 14.85
CA LEU A 665 21.76 -5.10 16.05
C LEU A 665 20.56 -6.04 15.79
N LEU A 666 20.72 -7.33 16.11
CA LEU A 666 19.63 -8.26 16.41
C LEU A 666 19.69 -8.55 17.93
N PRO A 667 18.54 -8.89 18.55
CA PRO A 667 18.57 -10.10 19.37
C PRO A 667 17.49 -11.12 19.02
N ARG A 668 17.83 -12.34 19.44
CA ARG A 668 17.23 -13.65 19.22
C ARG A 668 15.75 -13.77 19.63
N ALA A 669 15.06 -14.60 18.86
CA ALA A 669 13.74 -15.13 19.16
C ALA A 669 13.76 -16.12 20.33
N ALA A 670 12.73 -16.05 21.17
CA ALA A 670 12.18 -17.18 21.89
C ALA A 670 10.65 -16.97 22.03
N ASN A 671 9.88 -17.69 21.22
CA ASN A 671 8.51 -18.10 21.55
C ASN A 671 8.61 -19.39 22.40
N PRO A 672 7.58 -19.86 23.14
CA PRO A 672 6.16 -19.50 23.06
C PRO A 672 5.40 -19.41 24.40
N LYS A 673 4.26 -18.71 24.42
CA LYS A 673 2.92 -19.19 24.86
C LYS A 673 1.97 -18.01 24.99
N LEU A 674 1.01 -17.95 24.06
CA LEU A 674 -0.20 -17.15 24.21
C LEU A 674 -1.17 -17.92 25.12
N GLU A 675 -1.62 -17.27 26.18
CA GLU A 675 -2.98 -17.45 26.69
C GLU A 675 -3.65 -16.07 26.65
N LEU A 676 -4.64 -15.95 25.75
CA LEU A 676 -5.58 -14.83 25.72
C LEU A 676 -6.69 -15.17 26.72
N THR A 677 -6.79 -14.41 27.80
CA THR A 677 -8.03 -14.38 28.59
C THR A 677 -8.73 -13.05 28.36
N SER A 678 -9.91 -13.17 27.75
CA SER A 678 -10.93 -12.15 27.61
C SER A 678 -11.39 -11.62 28.97
N ALA A 679 -11.07 -10.37 29.30
CA ALA A 679 -11.81 -9.61 30.33
C ALA A 679 -11.47 -8.12 30.23
N TYR A 680 -12.18 -7.41 29.34
CA TYR A 680 -12.72 -6.10 29.74
C TYR A 680 -14.02 -6.41 30.49
N PRO A 681 -14.21 -5.91 31.72
CA PRO A 681 -14.45 -4.47 31.91
C PRO A 681 -13.79 -3.89 33.17
N TYR A 682 -13.61 -2.57 33.23
CA TYR A 682 -13.55 -1.89 34.52
C TYR A 682 -14.48 -0.67 34.54
N SER A 683 -15.44 -0.75 35.46
CA SER A 683 -16.24 0.34 36.01
C SER A 683 -15.37 1.22 36.94
N PRO A 684 -15.75 2.48 37.17
CA PRO A 684 -14.95 3.42 37.97
C PRO A 684 -15.02 3.09 39.46
N GLY A 685 -13.88 2.73 40.06
CA GLY A 685 -13.69 2.60 41.50
C GLY A 685 -12.80 3.73 42.02
N ASN A 686 -13.31 4.50 42.99
CA ASN A 686 -12.61 5.61 43.63
C ASN A 686 -11.45 5.11 44.53
N THR A 687 -10.20 5.24 44.07
CA THR A 687 -9.00 5.44 44.90
C THR A 687 -7.82 5.84 43.98
N PRO A 688 -7.11 6.96 44.21
CA PRO A 688 -6.06 7.39 43.29
C PRO A 688 -4.84 6.46 43.37
N THR A 689 -4.46 5.90 42.23
CA THR A 689 -3.25 5.08 42.05
C THR A 689 -2.09 5.95 41.50
N MET A 690 -0.84 5.47 41.59
CA MET A 690 0.35 6.18 41.05
C MET A 690 0.19 6.59 39.57
N PHE A 691 -0.66 5.88 38.81
CA PHE A 691 -0.93 6.12 37.41
C PHE A 691 -1.88 7.30 37.13
N ASP A 692 -2.51 7.86 38.16
CA ASP A 692 -3.42 9.01 38.06
C ASP A 692 -2.70 10.37 38.24
N GLN A 693 -1.39 10.36 38.51
CA GLN A 693 -0.53 11.54 38.74
C GLN A 693 0.59 11.67 37.68
N GLN A 694 1.31 12.80 37.66
CA GLN A 694 2.42 13.02 36.71
C GLN A 694 3.62 12.09 37.02
N HIS A 695 4.15 11.39 36.02
CA HIS A 695 5.25 10.42 36.19
C HIS A 695 6.08 10.22 34.91
N LEU A 696 7.30 9.68 35.04
CA LEU A 696 8.17 9.31 33.91
C LEU A 696 8.18 7.80 33.66
N ARG A 697 8.15 7.39 32.39
CA ARG A 697 8.24 5.98 31.95
C ARG A 697 9.47 5.76 31.09
N TYR A 698 10.31 4.79 31.45
CA TYR A 698 11.48 4.47 30.64
C TYR A 698 11.09 3.67 29.40
N ASN A 699 11.52 4.13 28.23
CA ASN A 699 11.47 3.41 26.97
C ASN A 699 12.88 2.86 26.66
N PRO A 700 13.15 1.57 26.93
CA PRO A 700 14.45 0.96 26.69
C PRO A 700 14.79 0.82 25.19
N LEU A 701 13.81 0.93 24.29
CA LEU A 701 14.03 0.81 22.84
C LEU A 701 14.68 2.05 22.23
N LYS A 702 14.61 3.19 22.91
CA LYS A 702 15.16 4.47 22.45
C LYS A 702 16.09 5.13 23.48
N ASP A 703 16.29 4.48 24.63
CA ASP A 703 16.93 5.05 25.82
C ASP A 703 16.32 6.42 26.20
N GLN A 704 14.99 6.48 26.28
CA GLN A 704 14.21 7.72 26.48
C GLN A 704 13.31 7.63 27.71
N TRP A 705 13.05 8.75 28.39
CA TRP A 705 12.09 8.81 29.51
C TRP A 705 10.88 9.66 29.13
N ILE A 706 9.71 9.03 29.08
CA ILE A 706 8.46 9.63 28.62
C ILE A 706 7.72 10.25 29.82
N LEU A 707 7.51 11.56 29.81
CA LEU A 707 6.66 12.26 30.78
C LEU A 707 5.18 12.02 30.46
N VAL A 708 4.45 11.52 31.45
CA VAL A 708 3.01 11.26 31.38
C VAL A 708 2.31 12.16 32.41
N SER A 709 1.37 13.01 31.97
CA SER A 709 0.66 13.99 32.81
C SER A 709 -0.87 13.80 32.73
N PRO A 710 -1.45 12.76 33.37
CA PRO A 710 -2.85 12.35 33.21
C PRO A 710 -3.89 13.41 33.60
N HIS A 711 -3.56 14.31 34.54
CA HIS A 711 -4.43 15.41 34.98
C HIS A 711 -4.79 16.42 33.85
N ARG A 712 -4.07 16.40 32.71
CA ARG A 712 -4.32 17.26 31.55
C ARG A 712 -5.59 16.91 30.77
N LEU A 713 -6.20 15.74 31.01
CA LEU A 713 -7.46 15.32 30.38
C LEU A 713 -8.69 16.14 30.83
N GLN A 714 -8.57 16.98 31.86
CA GLN A 714 -9.65 17.83 32.37
C GLN A 714 -9.76 19.21 31.69
N ARG A 715 -8.94 19.49 30.66
CA ARG A 715 -9.08 20.73 29.87
C ARG A 715 -10.26 20.61 28.89
N PRO A 716 -11.21 21.56 28.88
CA PRO A 716 -12.23 21.61 27.83
C PRO A 716 -11.56 21.93 26.50
N TRP A 717 -11.64 21.02 25.53
CA TRP A 717 -11.14 21.21 24.17
C TRP A 717 -12.34 21.29 23.20
N MET A 718 -12.56 22.48 22.65
CA MET A 718 -13.48 22.71 21.53
C MET A 718 -12.59 22.82 20.27
N GLY A 719 -12.66 21.83 19.38
CA GLY A 719 -11.88 21.82 18.15
C GLY A 719 -12.28 22.98 17.23
N GLN A 720 -11.29 23.67 16.66
CA GLN A 720 -11.53 24.78 15.73
C GLN A 720 -10.59 24.68 14.51
N THR A 721 -11.14 25.03 13.35
CA THR A 721 -10.43 25.29 12.10
C THR A 721 -10.24 26.81 12.00
N GLU A 722 -9.06 27.29 11.62
CA GLU A 722 -8.79 28.75 11.51
C GLU A 722 -8.73 29.21 10.05
N GLU A 723 -9.51 30.25 9.76
CA GLU A 723 -9.36 31.13 8.60
C GLU A 723 -8.17 32.09 8.84
N PRO A 724 -7.48 32.58 7.80
CA PRO A 724 -6.35 33.49 7.94
C PRO A 724 -6.80 34.79 8.65
N SER A 725 -6.14 35.13 9.76
CA SER A 725 -6.46 36.33 10.52
C SER A 725 -5.89 37.59 9.86
N GLU A 726 -6.68 38.24 9.02
CA GLU A 726 -6.58 39.70 8.85
C GLU A 726 -7.23 40.39 10.07
N GLN A 727 -6.65 40.24 11.26
CA GLN A 727 -7.06 41.05 12.41
C GLN A 727 -6.03 42.13 12.64
N GLY A 728 -6.39 43.37 12.31
CA GLY A 728 -5.67 44.55 12.76
C GLY A 728 -5.44 44.48 14.27
N HIS A 729 -4.17 44.49 14.69
CA HIS A 729 -3.75 44.42 16.08
C HIS A 729 -4.38 45.57 16.89
N ASN A 730 -5.48 45.28 17.58
CA ASN A 730 -6.11 46.25 18.46
C ASN A 730 -5.39 46.20 19.81
N ASN A 731 -4.65 47.26 20.16
CA ASN A 731 -3.85 47.38 21.39
C ASN A 731 -4.65 47.24 22.70
N PHE A 732 -5.98 47.14 22.60
CA PHE A 732 -6.94 47.23 23.70
C PHE A 732 -7.89 46.03 23.77
N ASP A 733 -7.44 44.81 23.47
CA ASP A 733 -8.24 43.64 23.81
C ASP A 733 -8.48 43.61 25.35
N VAL A 734 -9.70 43.95 25.74
CA VAL A 734 -10.13 44.10 27.15
C VAL A 734 -10.15 42.74 27.85
N ASN A 735 -10.27 41.66 27.08
CA ASN A 735 -10.50 40.31 27.60
C ASN A 735 -9.21 39.48 27.70
N ASN A 736 -8.04 40.03 27.36
CA ASN A 736 -6.78 39.28 27.43
C ASN A 736 -6.33 39.06 28.91
N PRO A 737 -6.24 37.81 29.40
CA PRO A 737 -5.93 37.53 30.80
C PRO A 737 -4.48 37.84 31.22
N LEU A 738 -3.56 38.09 30.28
CA LEU A 738 -2.14 38.34 30.57
C LEU A 738 -1.79 39.83 30.65
N ARG A 739 -2.71 40.72 30.27
CA ARG A 739 -2.48 42.17 30.28
C ARG A 739 -2.41 42.74 31.71
N PRO A 740 -1.79 43.91 31.91
CA PRO A 740 -1.80 44.60 33.21
C PRO A 740 -3.24 44.83 33.71
N GLY A 741 -3.51 44.49 34.99
CA GLY A 741 -4.82 44.67 35.61
C GLY A 741 -5.91 43.65 35.25
N ALA A 742 -5.65 42.66 34.38
CA ALA A 742 -6.63 41.61 34.07
C ALA A 742 -6.66 40.48 35.11
N VAL A 743 -7.81 39.81 35.20
CA VAL A 743 -8.02 38.64 36.05
C VAL A 743 -7.65 37.37 35.28
N ARG A 744 -6.76 36.55 35.83
CA ARG A 744 -6.29 35.29 35.24
C ARG A 744 -7.24 34.12 35.52
N GLY A 745 -7.00 32.99 34.84
CA GLY A 745 -7.86 31.79 34.91
C GLY A 745 -8.01 31.16 36.30
N ASN A 746 -7.10 31.45 37.24
CA ASN A 746 -7.22 31.03 38.65
C ASN A 746 -7.85 32.11 39.57
N GLY A 747 -8.37 33.19 39.01
CA GLY A 747 -8.98 34.30 39.75
C GLY A 747 -8.01 35.36 40.29
N LYS A 748 -6.69 35.23 40.07
CA LYS A 748 -5.70 36.26 40.49
C LYS A 748 -5.62 37.40 39.49
N THR A 749 -5.50 38.64 39.97
CA THR A 749 -5.34 39.83 39.12
C THR A 749 -3.86 40.13 38.86
N ASN A 750 -3.50 40.43 37.61
CA ASN A 750 -2.16 40.91 37.27
C ASN A 750 -1.95 42.33 37.84
N PRO A 751 -0.76 42.64 38.38
CA PRO A 751 -0.41 44.01 38.72
C PRO A 751 -0.39 44.90 37.47
N LEU A 752 -0.46 46.22 37.66
CA LEU A 752 -0.23 47.20 36.58
C LEU A 752 1.27 47.29 36.28
N TYR A 753 1.84 46.25 35.66
CA TYR A 753 3.26 46.19 35.33
C TYR A 753 3.58 47.05 34.10
N GLU A 754 4.76 47.70 34.11
CA GLU A 754 5.20 48.61 33.03
C GLU A 754 6.22 47.96 32.07
N HIS A 755 6.85 46.85 32.46
CA HIS A 755 7.88 46.13 31.69
C HIS A 755 7.61 44.62 31.67
N THR A 756 8.58 43.78 32.02
CA THR A 756 8.42 42.32 32.12
C THR A 756 7.74 41.92 33.43
N TYR A 757 6.87 40.91 33.40
CA TYR A 757 6.20 40.39 34.60
C TYR A 757 6.23 38.86 34.63
N VAL A 758 6.58 38.27 35.78
CA VAL A 758 6.69 36.81 35.96
C VAL A 758 5.72 36.36 37.05
N PHE A 759 5.03 35.25 36.82
CA PHE A 759 4.17 34.61 37.80
C PHE A 759 4.16 33.09 37.59
N ASP A 760 3.78 32.34 38.63
CA ASP A 760 3.64 30.89 38.54
C ASP A 760 2.48 30.52 37.60
N ASN A 761 2.70 29.55 36.73
CA ASN A 761 1.72 29.14 35.73
C ASN A 761 0.45 28.64 36.43
N ASP A 762 -0.70 29.20 36.04
CA ASP A 762 -2.00 28.86 36.65
C ASP A 762 -2.42 27.41 36.37
N PHE A 763 -1.83 26.76 35.36
CA PHE A 763 -2.05 25.36 34.98
C PHE A 763 -0.71 24.62 34.78
N PRO A 764 0.07 24.38 35.85
CA PRO A 764 1.45 23.92 35.73
C PRO A 764 1.53 22.44 35.33
N ALA A 765 2.50 22.09 34.48
CA ALA A 765 2.75 20.70 34.07
C ALA A 765 3.66 19.93 35.05
N LEU A 766 4.33 20.65 35.96
CA LEU A 766 5.18 20.12 37.02
C LEU A 766 4.76 20.76 38.36
N LEU A 767 4.81 19.98 39.43
CA LEU A 767 4.44 20.41 40.79
C LEU A 767 5.63 20.23 41.72
N GLU A 768 5.75 21.10 42.73
CA GLU A 768 6.87 21.07 43.68
C GLU A 768 6.80 19.87 44.63
N THR A 769 5.60 19.46 45.03
CA THR A 769 5.37 18.36 45.97
C THR A 769 4.70 17.17 45.26
N ASN A 770 5.29 15.99 45.45
CA ASN A 770 4.71 14.70 45.03
C ASN A 770 4.96 13.69 46.17
N PRO A 771 3.94 13.02 46.74
CA PRO A 771 4.12 12.09 47.87
C PRO A 771 4.79 10.74 47.50
N GLY A 772 5.29 10.59 46.27
CA GLY A 772 6.04 9.41 45.85
C GLY A 772 7.51 9.40 46.34
N PRO A 773 8.17 8.23 46.31
CA PRO A 773 9.58 8.11 46.70
C PRO A 773 10.44 9.12 45.92
N GLY A 774 11.39 9.75 46.62
CA GLY A 774 12.16 10.91 46.14
C GLY A 774 12.88 10.67 44.81
N PRO A 775 13.31 11.75 44.12
CA PRO A 775 13.93 11.62 42.82
C PRO A 775 15.30 10.95 42.95
N GLY A 776 15.61 10.05 42.02
CA GLY A 776 16.98 9.59 41.79
C GLY A 776 17.21 8.09 41.88
N LEU A 777 16.34 7.30 42.51
CA LEU A 777 16.49 5.84 42.54
C LEU A 777 15.14 5.22 42.18
N ALA A 778 15.10 4.51 41.04
CA ALA A 778 14.00 3.61 40.73
C ALA A 778 13.75 2.78 41.99
N THR A 779 12.53 2.82 42.54
CA THR A 779 12.24 1.90 43.63
C THR A 779 12.41 0.49 43.07
N ASP A 780 13.25 -0.31 43.72
CA ASP A 780 13.39 -1.77 43.52
C ASP A 780 12.06 -2.53 43.72
N SER A 781 10.94 -1.83 43.81
CA SER A 781 9.58 -2.35 43.85
C SER A 781 9.02 -2.70 42.47
N SER A 782 9.74 -2.47 41.36
CA SER A 782 9.36 -3.05 40.07
C SER A 782 9.89 -4.47 39.99
N GLU A 783 9.00 -5.48 40.08
CA GLU A 783 9.33 -6.92 40.02
C GLU A 783 10.11 -7.33 38.74
N HIS A 784 10.32 -6.42 37.77
CA HIS A 784 10.99 -6.70 36.51
C HIS A 784 11.89 -5.54 36.00
N PRO A 785 13.15 -5.80 35.54
CA PRO A 785 14.12 -4.78 35.12
C PRO A 785 13.74 -3.92 33.91
N LEU A 786 12.64 -4.25 33.23
CA LEU A 786 12.10 -3.52 32.07
C LEU A 786 11.07 -2.45 32.45
N LEU A 787 10.49 -2.50 33.65
CA LEU A 787 9.34 -1.65 34.04
C LEU A 787 9.76 -0.65 35.11
N LYS A 788 10.61 0.32 34.72
CA LYS A 788 11.13 1.36 35.61
C LYS A 788 10.23 2.61 35.60
N CYS A 789 9.93 3.13 36.79
CA CYS A 789 9.19 4.37 37.00
C CYS A 789 9.98 5.28 37.96
N ALA A 790 9.91 6.59 37.76
CA ALA A 790 10.54 7.59 38.63
C ALA A 790 9.63 8.80 38.85
N SER A 791 9.77 9.42 40.02
CA SER A 791 9.06 10.64 40.39
C SER A 791 9.62 11.86 39.64
N ALA A 792 8.73 12.74 39.17
CA ALA A 792 9.05 14.00 38.50
C ALA A 792 8.58 15.19 39.35
N ARG A 793 9.52 16.04 39.79
CA ARG A 793 9.25 17.29 40.55
C ARG A 793 9.78 18.51 39.81
N GLY A 794 9.08 19.65 39.90
CA GLY A 794 9.46 20.88 39.21
C GLY A 794 8.50 22.04 39.47
N ILE A 795 8.70 23.15 38.75
CA ILE A 795 7.82 24.32 38.76
C ILE A 795 7.68 24.88 37.33
N CYS A 796 6.50 25.41 37.00
CA CYS A 796 6.24 26.09 35.74
C CYS A 796 5.89 27.56 36.01
N ARG A 797 6.56 28.50 35.33
CA ARG A 797 6.27 29.94 35.37
C ARG A 797 5.92 30.47 33.98
N VAL A 798 5.19 31.58 33.94
CA VAL A 798 4.90 32.38 32.75
C VAL A 798 5.55 33.74 32.93
N MET A 799 6.21 34.24 31.89
CA MET A 799 6.84 35.56 31.87
C MET A 799 6.30 36.36 30.68
N CYS A 800 5.58 37.45 30.97
CA CYS A 800 5.15 38.43 29.98
C CYS A 800 6.33 39.35 29.63
N PHE A 801 6.50 39.64 28.33
CA PHE A 801 7.59 40.49 27.84
C PHE A 801 7.26 41.98 27.90
N HIS A 802 5.98 42.36 27.73
CA HIS A 802 5.59 43.76 27.56
C HIS A 802 4.12 44.00 27.93
N PRO A 803 3.72 45.18 28.45
CA PRO A 803 2.33 45.45 28.86
C PRO A 803 1.31 45.48 27.71
N LEU A 804 1.72 45.88 26.50
CA LEU A 804 0.85 45.89 25.31
C LEU A 804 0.79 44.51 24.64
N SER A 805 -0.43 43.98 24.49
CA SER A 805 -0.68 42.66 23.88
C SER A 805 -0.37 42.57 22.39
N SER A 806 -0.27 43.69 21.68
CA SER A 806 0.09 43.75 20.26
C SER A 806 1.60 43.76 20.02
N MET A 807 2.40 43.95 21.08
CA MET A 807 3.84 44.06 20.95
C MET A 807 4.44 42.67 20.69
N THR A 808 5.50 42.62 19.89
CA THR A 808 6.28 41.41 19.63
C THR A 808 7.76 41.76 19.72
N LEU A 809 8.64 40.78 19.99
CA LEU A 809 10.08 41.01 20.06
C LEU A 809 10.66 41.79 18.85
N PRO A 810 10.26 41.53 17.58
CA PRO A 810 10.69 42.38 16.44
C PRO A 810 10.31 43.86 16.57
N LEU A 811 9.15 44.16 17.17
CA LEU A 811 8.59 45.52 17.28
C LEU A 811 9.09 46.28 18.51
N MET A 812 9.58 45.57 19.54
CA MET A 812 10.16 46.17 20.74
C MET A 812 11.44 46.95 20.45
N THR A 813 11.70 47.99 21.23
CA THR A 813 12.98 48.69 21.26
C THR A 813 14.08 47.78 21.81
N LEU A 814 15.34 48.07 21.46
CA LEU A 814 16.47 47.29 21.99
C LEU A 814 16.52 47.30 23.51
N LYS A 815 16.17 48.44 24.14
CA LYS A 815 16.10 48.56 25.60
C LYS A 815 15.08 47.59 26.19
N GLU A 816 13.90 47.45 25.59
CA GLU A 816 12.86 46.53 26.07
C GLU A 816 13.29 45.06 25.92
N ILE A 817 13.95 44.69 24.81
CA ILE A 817 14.47 43.32 24.61
C ILE A 817 15.59 43.00 25.63
N ILE A 818 16.43 43.98 25.97
CA ILE A 818 17.46 43.80 27.03
C ILE A 818 16.79 43.46 28.37
N HIS A 819 15.69 44.12 28.74
CA HIS A 819 14.96 43.78 29.97
C HIS A 819 14.42 42.34 29.95
N VAL A 820 13.97 41.84 28.78
CA VAL A 820 13.56 40.44 28.62
C VAL A 820 14.74 39.49 28.86
N ILE A 821 15.90 39.77 28.26
CA ILE A 821 17.12 38.96 28.42
C ILE A 821 17.61 38.97 29.88
N ASP A 822 17.61 40.13 30.54
CA ASP A 822 17.97 40.24 31.96
C ASP A 822 17.04 39.40 32.82
N LYS A 823 15.73 39.46 32.56
CA LYS A 823 14.77 38.68 33.32
C LYS A 823 14.88 37.17 33.05
N TRP A 824 15.25 36.74 31.85
CA TRP A 824 15.61 35.34 31.58
C TRP A 824 16.83 34.89 32.40
N ALA A 825 17.89 35.70 32.43
CA ALA A 825 19.08 35.42 33.23
C ALA A 825 18.75 35.34 34.72
N ASP A 826 17.91 36.24 35.24
CA ASP A 826 17.42 36.21 36.62
C ASP A 826 16.68 34.91 36.94
N GLN A 827 15.77 34.48 36.06
CA GLN A 827 14.99 33.25 36.27
C GLN A 827 15.84 31.99 36.17
N MET A 828 16.83 31.97 35.27
CA MET A 828 17.79 30.87 35.18
C MET A 828 18.66 30.77 36.43
N LYS A 829 19.04 31.91 37.01
CA LYS A 829 19.76 31.96 38.30
C LYS A 829 18.87 31.48 39.46
N ASP A 830 17.72 32.11 39.65
CA ASP A 830 16.77 31.81 40.75
C ASP A 830 16.34 30.34 40.77
N LEU A 831 15.85 29.82 39.63
CA LEU A 831 15.39 28.43 39.56
C LEU A 831 16.56 27.44 39.50
N GLY A 832 17.71 27.86 38.96
CA GLY A 832 18.91 27.03 38.85
C GLY A 832 19.55 26.69 40.19
N GLU A 833 19.28 27.46 41.25
CA GLU A 833 19.71 27.13 42.62
C GLU A 833 19.02 25.85 43.15
N LYS A 834 17.78 25.58 42.72
CA LYS A 834 16.95 24.48 43.23
C LYS A 834 16.75 23.32 42.26
N TYR A 835 16.81 23.57 40.95
CA TYR A 835 16.44 22.61 39.92
C TYR A 835 17.60 22.29 38.98
N THR A 836 17.70 21.01 38.61
CA THR A 836 18.73 20.47 37.71
C THR A 836 18.70 21.09 36.31
N TRP A 837 17.50 21.39 35.82
CA TRP A 837 17.32 21.99 34.49
C TRP A 837 16.27 23.09 34.52
N VAL A 838 16.58 24.23 33.91
CA VAL A 838 15.64 25.35 33.72
C VAL A 838 15.45 25.60 32.23
N GLN A 839 14.30 25.19 31.69
CA GLN A 839 13.95 25.35 30.28
C GLN A 839 13.14 26.64 30.08
N ILE A 840 13.76 27.65 29.46
CA ILE A 840 13.06 28.84 28.97
C ILE A 840 12.66 28.58 27.51
N PHE A 841 11.39 28.78 27.16
CA PHE A 841 10.88 28.62 25.80
C PHE A 841 9.67 29.50 25.48
N GLU A 842 9.49 29.87 24.23
CA GLU A 842 8.40 30.70 23.70
C GLU A 842 7.77 29.97 22.52
N ASN A 843 6.44 29.96 22.47
CA ASN A 843 5.68 29.58 21.29
C ASN A 843 4.96 30.85 20.80
N ARG A 844 5.30 31.32 19.60
CA ARG A 844 4.68 32.48 18.95
C ARG A 844 3.70 32.02 17.86
N GLY A 845 2.50 32.58 17.89
CA GLY A 845 1.42 32.33 16.93
C GLY A 845 0.63 31.05 17.20
N ASP A 846 -0.64 31.05 16.83
CA ASP A 846 -1.62 29.99 17.14
C ASP A 846 -1.17 28.63 16.59
N VAL A 847 -0.48 28.64 15.45
CA VAL A 847 0.10 27.45 14.80
C VAL A 847 1.08 26.69 15.70
N MET A 848 1.83 27.39 16.55
CA MET A 848 2.79 26.78 17.49
C MET A 848 2.15 26.43 18.84
N GLY A 849 0.81 26.43 18.91
CA GLY A 849 0.05 26.15 20.12
C GLY A 849 0.07 27.31 21.13
N CYS A 850 0.33 28.55 20.66
CA CYS A 850 0.18 29.74 21.47
C CYS A 850 -1.31 30.05 21.63
N SER A 851 -1.87 29.88 22.82
CA SER A 851 -3.31 30.11 23.06
C SER A 851 -3.65 31.55 23.47
N ASN A 852 -2.65 32.44 23.54
CA ASN A 852 -2.84 33.84 23.91
C ASN A 852 -1.85 34.73 23.13
N PRO A 853 -2.33 35.74 22.38
CA PRO A 853 -1.47 36.58 21.53
C PRO A 853 -0.57 37.55 22.29
N HIS A 854 -0.74 37.72 23.61
CA HIS A 854 0.11 38.59 24.43
C HIS A 854 1.57 38.09 24.43
N PRO A 855 2.58 38.95 24.30
CA PRO A 855 3.97 38.51 24.19
C PRO A 855 4.48 37.90 25.50
N HIS A 856 4.76 36.60 25.51
CA HIS A 856 5.20 35.88 26.71
C HIS A 856 6.06 34.65 26.38
N CYS A 857 6.86 34.20 27.35
CA CYS A 857 7.46 32.87 27.36
C CYS A 857 6.99 32.04 28.55
N GLN A 858 7.29 30.75 28.51
CA GLN A 858 7.17 29.84 29.63
C GLN A 858 8.54 29.40 30.13
N ILE A 859 8.61 29.10 31.42
CA ILE A 859 9.82 28.64 32.09
C ILE A 859 9.47 27.39 32.89
N TRP A 860 10.04 26.25 32.52
CA TRP A 860 9.82 24.98 33.19
C TRP A 860 11.11 24.54 33.85
N ALA A 861 11.13 24.43 35.18
CA ALA A 861 12.27 23.96 35.94
C ALA A 861 12.02 22.57 36.51
N SER A 862 12.92 21.63 36.26
CA SER A 862 12.80 20.22 36.63
C SER A 862 13.97 19.73 37.49
N SER A 863 13.66 18.85 38.44
CA SER A 863 14.65 18.12 39.28
C SER A 863 15.36 16.96 38.56
N PHE A 864 15.25 16.92 37.23
CA PHE A 864 15.88 15.93 36.36
C PHE A 864 16.29 16.60 35.05
N LEU A 865 17.25 16.00 34.36
CA LEU A 865 17.71 16.45 33.04
C LEU A 865 16.80 15.86 31.95
N PRO A 866 16.07 16.67 31.16
CA PRO A 866 15.21 16.18 30.08
C PRO A 866 16.01 15.52 28.95
N ASP A 867 15.34 14.70 28.13
CA ASP A 867 16.00 13.84 27.13
C ASP A 867 16.89 14.61 26.14
N GLU A 868 16.39 15.69 25.54
CA GLU A 868 17.16 16.49 24.57
C GLU A 868 18.43 17.11 25.19
N PRO A 869 18.36 17.84 26.32
CA PRO A 869 19.54 18.27 27.07
C PRO A 869 20.48 17.13 27.49
N ARG A 870 19.95 15.98 27.94
CA ARG A 870 20.75 14.82 28.37
C ARG A 870 21.55 14.20 27.23
N ILE A 871 20.95 14.05 26.06
CA ILE A 871 21.64 13.54 24.87
C ILE A 871 22.73 14.53 24.44
N LYS A 872 22.42 15.83 24.42
CA LYS A 872 23.39 16.88 24.09
C LYS A 872 24.55 16.95 25.09
N ASP A 873 24.29 16.77 26.38
CA ASP A 873 25.31 16.70 27.43
C ASP A 873 26.32 15.59 27.11
N LYS A 874 25.81 14.37 26.94
CA LYS A 874 26.61 13.18 26.65
C LYS A 874 27.46 13.35 25.38
N MET A 875 26.84 13.79 24.28
CA MET A 875 27.53 13.88 22.99
C MET A 875 28.58 15.02 22.97
N GLN A 876 28.30 16.15 23.60
CA GLN A 876 29.28 17.24 23.71
C GLN A 876 30.44 16.86 24.64
N LEU A 877 30.17 16.13 25.73
CA LEU A 877 31.21 15.64 26.64
C LEU A 877 32.12 14.62 25.95
N GLU A 878 31.57 13.69 25.18
CA GLU A 878 32.34 12.72 24.39
C GLU A 878 33.25 13.43 23.37
N TYR A 879 32.73 14.46 22.68
CA TYR A 879 33.54 15.28 21.77
C TYR A 879 34.64 16.03 22.52
N TYR A 880 34.31 16.69 23.64
CA TYR A 880 35.25 17.47 24.45
C TYR A 880 36.40 16.60 24.97
N ARG A 881 36.10 15.39 25.46
CA ARG A 881 37.12 14.42 25.91
C ARG A 881 38.08 14.00 24.79
N LYS A 882 37.59 13.93 23.55
CA LYS A 882 38.38 13.51 22.39
C LYS A 882 39.20 14.66 21.79
N HIS A 883 38.65 15.86 21.76
CA HIS A 883 39.21 17.00 21.03
C HIS A 883 39.77 18.10 21.92
N GLY A 884 39.53 18.05 23.24
CA GLY A 884 39.99 19.04 24.22
C GLY A 884 39.32 20.41 24.09
N ARG A 885 38.29 20.54 23.26
CA ARG A 885 37.57 21.79 22.96
C ARG A 885 36.07 21.54 22.83
N PRO A 886 35.20 22.51 23.21
CA PRO A 886 33.76 22.37 23.09
C PRO A 886 33.32 22.26 21.62
N LEU A 887 32.43 21.31 21.33
CA LEU A 887 31.99 20.98 19.96
C LEU A 887 31.49 22.21 19.21
N LEU A 888 30.63 23.02 19.84
CA LEU A 888 30.01 24.17 19.18
C LEU A 888 30.99 25.32 18.93
N LEU A 889 32.09 25.44 19.69
CA LEU A 889 33.13 26.45 19.39
C LEU A 889 33.93 26.06 18.14
N ASP A 890 34.29 24.79 18.01
CA ASP A 890 34.92 24.29 16.79
C ASP A 890 33.98 24.42 15.58
N TYR A 891 32.68 24.18 15.79
CA TYR A 891 31.68 24.36 14.74
C TYR A 891 31.53 25.83 14.31
N ILE A 892 31.54 26.79 15.25
CA ILE A 892 31.57 28.23 14.95
C ILE A 892 32.78 28.57 14.07
N GLU A 893 33.97 28.08 14.41
CA GLU A 893 35.17 28.34 13.61
C GLU A 893 35.07 27.79 12.18
N ILE A 894 34.46 26.61 12.00
CA ILE A 894 34.22 26.01 10.68
C ILE A 894 33.25 26.88 9.88
N GLU A 895 32.14 27.30 10.47
CA GLU A 895 31.11 28.08 9.78
C GLU A 895 31.57 29.50 9.45
N LEU A 896 32.36 30.14 10.32
CA LEU A 896 32.98 31.44 10.03
C LEU A 896 33.99 31.40 8.88
N LYS A 897 34.69 30.27 8.69
CA LYS A 897 35.59 30.05 7.56
C LYS A 897 34.83 29.79 6.26
N LYS A 898 33.81 28.93 6.29
CA LYS A 898 33.04 28.52 5.10
C LYS A 898 32.06 29.60 4.64
N LYS A 899 31.37 30.25 5.59
CA LYS A 899 30.31 31.25 5.35
C LYS A 899 29.10 30.74 4.55
N ASP A 900 28.96 29.41 4.44
CA ASP A 900 27.95 28.74 3.63
C ASP A 900 26.58 28.67 4.29
N ARG A 901 26.44 28.92 5.60
CA ARG A 901 25.19 28.74 6.37
C ARG A 901 24.92 29.87 7.38
N ILE A 902 25.68 30.97 7.31
CA ILE A 902 25.52 32.14 8.18
C ILE A 902 24.33 32.98 7.68
N VAL A 903 23.40 33.28 8.59
CA VAL A 903 22.23 34.13 8.36
C VAL A 903 22.56 35.59 8.72
N ALA A 904 23.17 35.79 9.88
CA ALA A 904 23.66 37.08 10.35
C ALA A 904 24.73 36.90 11.42
N GLU A 905 25.59 37.89 11.59
CA GLU A 905 26.54 37.93 12.69
C GLU A 905 26.71 39.37 13.19
N ASN A 906 27.04 39.51 14.46
CA ASN A 906 27.52 40.77 15.03
C ASN A 906 28.80 40.52 15.83
N GLU A 907 29.23 41.50 16.63
CA GLU A 907 30.49 41.43 17.40
C GLU A 907 30.57 40.19 18.30
N HIS A 908 29.47 39.81 18.96
CA HIS A 908 29.47 38.77 19.98
C HIS A 908 28.65 37.51 19.60
N TRP A 909 27.77 37.59 18.60
CA TRP A 909 26.83 36.53 18.25
C TRP A 909 26.90 36.12 16.79
N LEU A 910 26.61 34.84 16.55
CA LEU A 910 26.48 34.22 15.24
C LEU A 910 25.11 33.56 15.12
N ILE A 911 24.37 33.89 14.06
CA ILE A 911 23.13 33.23 13.69
C ILE A 911 23.38 32.43 12.41
N LEU A 912 23.10 31.14 12.47
CA LEU A 912 23.32 30.23 11.35
C LEU A 912 22.19 29.20 11.23
N VAL A 913 22.09 28.57 10.06
CA VAL A 913 21.32 27.35 9.87
C VAL A 913 22.25 26.16 10.15
N PRO A 914 22.00 25.31 11.17
CA PRO A 914 22.90 24.18 11.43
C PRO A 914 22.96 23.25 10.22
N TYR A 915 24.12 22.64 9.97
CA TYR A 915 24.29 21.64 8.90
C TYR A 915 23.29 20.47 9.06
N TRP A 916 22.94 20.16 10.31
CA TRP A 916 21.96 19.14 10.69
C TRP A 916 20.54 19.68 10.90
N ALA A 917 20.23 20.90 10.44
CA ALA A 917 18.90 21.50 10.56
C ALA A 917 17.82 20.55 10.05
N THR A 918 16.89 20.20 10.92
CA THR A 918 15.74 19.34 10.65
C THR A 918 14.57 20.14 10.10
N TRP A 919 14.33 21.34 10.63
CA TRP A 919 13.22 22.21 10.19
C TRP A 919 13.67 23.17 9.08
N PRO A 920 12.83 23.45 8.07
CA PRO A 920 13.08 24.55 7.14
C PRO A 920 13.17 25.85 7.94
N PHE A 921 14.20 26.65 7.70
CA PHE A 921 14.49 27.89 8.41
C PHE A 921 14.82 27.72 9.90
N GLU A 922 15.14 26.48 10.34
CA GLU A 922 15.75 26.26 11.66
C GLU A 922 17.02 27.09 11.79
N THR A 923 17.09 27.91 12.84
CA THR A 923 18.29 28.69 13.13
C THR A 923 18.80 28.41 14.52
N MET A 924 20.13 28.46 14.65
CA MET A 924 20.85 28.37 15.90
C MET A 924 21.59 29.68 16.14
N LEU A 925 21.38 30.26 17.32
CA LEU A 925 22.00 31.51 17.76
C LEU A 925 23.05 31.18 18.84
N LEU A 926 24.30 31.53 18.54
CA LEU A 926 25.49 31.12 19.29
C LEU A 926 26.32 32.34 19.72
N PRO A 927 26.80 32.40 20.98
CA PRO A 927 27.84 33.35 21.36
C PRO A 927 29.18 32.90 20.76
N LYS A 928 29.97 33.85 20.27
CA LYS A 928 31.32 33.62 19.73
C LYS A 928 32.33 33.31 20.83
N ARG A 929 32.06 33.74 22.07
CA ARG A 929 32.83 33.41 23.27
C ARG A 929 32.30 32.11 23.90
N HIS A 930 33.17 31.37 24.58
CA HIS A 930 32.75 30.27 25.45
C HIS A 930 31.91 30.80 26.62
N VAL A 931 30.62 30.43 26.63
CA VAL A 931 29.64 30.82 27.64
C VAL A 931 28.83 29.58 27.98
N LEU A 932 28.66 29.25 29.27
CA LEU A 932 27.97 28.04 29.68
C LEU A 932 26.46 28.25 29.85
N ARG A 933 26.04 29.38 30.45
CA ARG A 933 24.64 29.66 30.82
C ARG A 933 24.26 31.12 30.56
N LEU A 934 22.95 31.43 30.50
CA LEU A 934 22.47 32.79 30.19
C LEU A 934 22.94 33.85 31.20
N GLN A 935 23.04 33.49 32.48
CA GLN A 935 23.53 34.36 33.54
C GLN A 935 25.03 34.71 33.43
N ASP A 936 25.79 33.97 32.61
CA ASP A 936 27.23 34.18 32.41
C ASP A 936 27.53 35.22 31.30
N LEU A 937 26.48 35.81 30.70
CA LEU A 937 26.60 36.85 29.67
C LEU A 937 26.97 38.21 30.27
N LYS A 938 27.94 38.89 29.64
CA LYS A 938 28.31 40.27 29.96
C LYS A 938 27.27 41.25 29.43
N ARG A 939 27.29 42.48 29.94
CA ARG A 939 26.35 43.54 29.55
C ARG A 939 26.39 43.82 28.04
N GLU A 940 27.57 43.93 27.46
CA GLU A 940 27.77 44.18 26.03
C GLU A 940 27.28 42.99 25.18
N GLU A 941 27.42 41.76 25.70
CA GLU A 941 26.92 40.53 25.06
C GLU A 941 25.38 40.46 25.10
N LYS A 942 24.73 40.98 26.15
CA LYS A 942 23.27 41.09 26.22
C LYS A 942 22.72 42.16 25.28
N GLU A 943 23.39 43.32 25.19
CA GLU A 943 23.03 44.40 24.27
C GLU A 943 23.11 43.94 22.80
N SER A 944 24.20 43.25 22.45
CA SER A 944 24.37 42.66 21.11
C SER A 944 23.44 41.46 20.86
N LEU A 945 23.09 40.68 21.88
CA LEU A 945 22.09 39.61 21.78
C LEU A 945 20.72 40.18 21.41
N ALA A 946 20.30 41.27 22.06
CA ALA A 946 19.04 41.94 21.75
C ALA A 946 18.99 42.40 20.29
N ALA A 947 20.09 42.95 19.77
CA ALA A 947 20.21 43.33 18.37
C ALA A 947 20.15 42.11 17.42
N ALA A 948 20.82 41.01 17.76
CA ALA A 948 20.81 39.78 16.96
C ALA A 948 19.41 39.14 16.90
N MET A 949 18.73 39.03 18.05
CA MET A 949 17.36 38.50 18.11
C MET A 949 16.40 39.37 17.32
N LYS A 950 16.44 40.70 17.50
CA LYS A 950 15.59 41.63 16.74
C LYS A 950 15.80 41.45 15.24
N LEU A 951 17.05 41.40 14.79
CA LEU A 951 17.40 41.20 13.37
C LEU A 951 16.86 39.87 12.82
N LEU A 952 17.05 38.76 13.53
CA LEU A 952 16.56 37.44 13.11
C LEU A 952 15.03 37.43 12.98
N LEU A 953 14.33 37.94 14.00
CA LEU A 953 12.87 37.92 14.01
C LEU A 953 12.27 38.89 12.97
N THR A 954 12.90 40.05 12.74
CA THR A 954 12.52 40.94 11.64
C THR A 954 12.76 40.29 10.27
N LYS A 955 13.84 39.52 10.10
CA LYS A 955 14.08 38.75 8.87
C LYS A 955 13.00 37.70 8.64
N TYR A 956 12.60 36.96 9.67
CA TYR A 956 11.48 36.03 9.57
C TYR A 956 10.17 36.73 9.16
N ASP A 957 9.83 37.82 9.84
CA ASP A 957 8.58 38.55 9.53
C ASP A 957 8.58 39.09 8.09
N ASN A 958 9.71 39.61 7.61
CA ASN A 958 9.86 40.13 6.25
C ASN A 958 9.91 39.04 5.17
N LEU A 959 10.56 37.91 5.46
CA LEU A 959 10.67 36.81 4.49
C LEU A 959 9.30 36.21 4.16
N PHE A 960 8.43 36.12 5.17
CA PHE A 960 7.09 35.52 5.02
C PHE A 960 5.96 36.55 4.92
N GLN A 961 6.28 37.84 5.03
CA GLN A 961 5.32 38.95 4.98
C GLN A 961 4.16 38.78 6.00
N VAL A 962 4.48 38.26 7.19
CA VAL A 962 3.53 37.99 8.28
C VAL A 962 4.25 38.06 9.62
N SER A 963 3.52 38.29 10.71
CA SER A 963 4.05 38.07 12.08
C SER A 963 4.39 36.58 12.23
N PHE A 964 5.66 36.22 12.03
CA PHE A 964 6.05 34.85 11.73
C PHE A 964 6.00 33.97 12.98
N PRO A 965 5.24 32.87 12.97
CA PRO A 965 5.16 31.94 14.09
C PRO A 965 6.45 31.15 14.26
N TYR A 966 6.84 30.83 15.49
CA TYR A 966 8.00 29.97 15.80
C TYR A 966 7.91 29.41 17.23
N SER A 967 8.63 28.32 17.49
CA SER A 967 8.98 27.88 18.85
C SER A 967 10.46 28.13 19.06
N MET A 968 10.84 28.73 20.18
CA MET A 968 12.26 28.94 20.51
C MET A 968 12.56 28.48 21.94
N GLY A 969 13.81 28.11 22.20
CA GLY A 969 14.27 27.79 23.55
C GLY A 969 15.79 27.86 23.73
N TRP A 970 16.21 28.11 24.97
CA TRP A 970 17.62 28.20 25.37
C TRP A 970 18.14 26.87 25.92
N HIS A 971 19.38 26.53 25.56
CA HIS A 971 20.12 25.37 26.06
C HIS A 971 21.49 25.84 26.57
N GLY A 972 21.81 25.51 27.81
CA GLY A 972 23.10 25.79 28.45
C GLY A 972 23.48 24.67 29.42
N ALA A 973 24.60 24.83 30.14
CA ALA A 973 25.05 23.83 31.10
C ALA A 973 24.02 23.58 32.22
N PRO A 974 23.81 22.32 32.66
CA PRO A 974 22.94 21.96 33.77
C PRO A 974 23.20 22.78 35.05
N THR A 975 22.19 22.89 35.90
CA THR A 975 22.21 23.62 37.17
C THR A 975 21.90 22.68 38.35
N GLY A 976 21.51 23.21 39.51
CA GLY A 976 21.26 22.41 40.71
C GLY A 976 22.49 21.62 41.13
N ASP A 977 22.31 20.32 41.38
CA ASP A 977 23.38 19.41 41.81
C ASP A 977 24.59 19.38 40.86
N TYR A 978 24.39 19.71 39.58
CA TYR A 978 25.44 19.70 38.55
C TYR A 978 26.15 21.05 38.41
N PHE A 979 25.76 22.08 39.18
CA PHE A 979 26.28 23.43 39.02
C PHE A 979 27.80 23.52 39.26
N GLU A 980 28.30 22.78 40.26
CA GLU A 980 29.71 22.72 40.67
C GLU A 980 30.54 21.69 39.87
N GLU A 981 29.91 20.91 38.99
CA GLU A 981 30.61 19.92 38.16
C GLU A 981 31.34 20.59 36.97
N ASP A 982 32.34 19.90 36.43
CA ASP A 982 33.02 20.32 35.19
C ASP A 982 32.08 20.21 33.99
N ASN A 983 31.49 21.35 33.63
CA ASN A 983 30.60 21.50 32.49
C ASN A 983 31.25 22.22 31.30
N GLN A 984 32.59 22.23 31.21
CA GLN A 984 33.32 22.96 30.16
C GLN A 984 32.99 22.48 28.74
N HIS A 985 32.43 21.28 28.58
CA HIS A 985 31.95 20.77 27.29
C HIS A 985 30.72 21.50 26.74
N TRP A 986 29.97 22.23 27.57
CA TRP A 986 28.79 22.97 27.14
C TRP A 986 29.13 24.31 26.47
N GLN A 987 28.26 24.70 25.54
CA GLN A 987 28.20 26.04 24.98
C GLN A 987 26.73 26.47 24.92
N LEU A 988 26.44 27.65 25.48
CA LEU A 988 25.13 28.28 25.47
C LEU A 988 24.66 28.49 24.03
N HIS A 989 23.43 28.11 23.72
CA HIS A 989 22.82 28.34 22.40
C HIS A 989 21.30 28.45 22.50
N ALA A 990 20.70 29.23 21.58
CA ALA A 990 19.26 29.23 21.35
C ALA A 990 18.93 28.53 20.03
N LEU A 991 17.77 27.87 20.01
CA LEU A 991 17.22 27.22 18.82
C LEU A 991 15.89 27.86 18.48
N TYR A 992 15.70 28.20 17.22
CA TYR A 992 14.43 28.65 16.66
C TYR A 992 13.91 27.59 15.70
N PHE A 993 12.79 26.98 16.08
CA PHE A 993 12.05 26.00 15.32
C PHE A 993 10.79 26.66 14.74
N PRO A 994 10.82 27.10 13.49
CA PRO A 994 9.63 27.58 12.83
C PRO A 994 8.63 26.42 12.61
N PRO A 995 7.32 26.68 12.50
CA PRO A 995 6.41 25.68 11.99
C PRO A 995 6.88 25.25 10.62
N LEU A 996 6.69 23.96 10.32
CA LEU A 996 6.81 23.47 8.96
C LEU A 996 5.74 24.19 8.14
N LEU A 997 6.13 25.25 7.44
CA LEU A 997 5.27 25.98 6.51
C LEU A 997 5.82 25.75 5.09
N ARG A 998 4.94 25.44 4.15
CA ARG A 998 5.26 25.35 2.71
C ARG A 998 5.19 26.73 2.04
N SER A 999 4.40 27.65 2.59
CA SER A 999 4.30 29.08 2.27
C SER A 999 3.61 29.79 3.46
N ALA A 1000 3.48 31.13 3.42
CA ALA A 1000 2.84 31.92 4.50
C ALA A 1000 1.46 31.37 4.96
N ASN A 1001 0.73 30.67 4.07
CA ASN A 1001 -0.62 30.18 4.32
C ASN A 1001 -0.76 28.65 4.39
N VAL A 1002 0.33 27.86 4.25
CA VAL A 1002 0.24 26.39 4.13
C VAL A 1002 1.09 25.69 5.19
N LYS A 1003 0.44 25.00 6.13
CA LYS A 1003 1.08 24.15 7.15
C LYS A 1003 1.53 22.81 6.56
N LYS A 1004 2.74 22.38 6.90
CA LYS A 1004 3.31 21.05 6.71
C LYS A 1004 3.48 20.44 8.10
N PHE A 1005 3.16 19.17 8.28
CA PHE A 1005 3.38 18.44 9.53
C PHE A 1005 4.49 17.42 9.31
N MET A 1006 5.36 17.19 10.30
CA MET A 1006 6.19 15.99 10.29
C MET A 1006 5.25 14.81 10.50
N VAL A 1007 4.99 14.07 9.45
CA VAL A 1007 4.19 12.85 9.43
C VAL A 1007 4.87 11.97 8.39
N GLY A 1008 5.02 10.65 8.59
CA GLY A 1008 5.81 9.89 7.61
C GLY A 1008 7.03 9.19 8.06
N TYR A 1009 7.80 8.90 7.04
CA TYR A 1009 9.14 8.40 7.14
C TYR A 1009 9.93 9.22 8.17
N GLU A 1010 9.69 10.53 8.24
CA GLU A 1010 10.22 11.51 9.19
C GLU A 1010 9.91 11.19 10.65
N MET A 1011 8.72 10.64 10.95
CA MET A 1011 8.32 10.26 12.32
C MET A 1011 8.62 8.80 12.69
N LEU A 1012 8.63 7.85 11.74
CA LEU A 1012 8.83 6.42 12.06
C LEU A 1012 10.04 5.76 11.38
N ALA A 1013 10.91 6.52 10.71
CA ALA A 1013 12.16 6.03 10.12
C ALA A 1013 13.32 7.05 10.23
N GLN A 1014 13.37 8.10 9.40
CA GLN A 1014 14.42 9.12 9.42
C GLN A 1014 13.86 10.48 8.97
N VAL A 1015 14.27 11.55 9.66
CA VAL A 1015 13.96 12.94 9.31
C VAL A 1015 14.45 13.23 7.88
N GLN A 1016 13.55 13.74 7.03
CA GLN A 1016 13.80 14.12 5.64
C GLN A 1016 13.25 15.53 5.37
N ARG A 1017 13.96 16.30 4.55
CA ARG A 1017 13.62 17.69 4.17
C ARG A 1017 13.82 17.91 2.68
N ASP A 1018 13.12 18.91 2.13
CA ASP A 1018 13.03 19.16 0.68
C ASP A 1018 14.04 20.22 0.17
N LEU A 1019 14.63 21.01 1.07
CA LEU A 1019 15.62 22.06 0.77
C LEU A 1019 16.93 21.76 1.50
N THR A 1020 18.09 22.16 0.97
CA THR A 1020 19.37 22.02 1.70
C THR A 1020 19.58 23.15 2.71
N PRO A 1021 20.32 22.95 3.83
CA PRO A 1021 20.57 24.01 4.81
C PRO A 1021 21.14 25.28 4.17
N GLU A 1022 21.98 25.09 3.15
CA GLU A 1022 22.63 26.13 2.35
C GLU A 1022 21.63 26.93 1.50
N THR A 1023 20.60 26.27 0.94
CA THR A 1023 19.55 26.94 0.15
C THR A 1023 18.72 27.89 1.02
N VAL A 1024 18.49 27.52 2.28
CA VAL A 1024 17.58 28.24 3.16
C VAL A 1024 18.20 29.51 3.77
N ARG A 1025 19.53 29.58 3.89
CA ARG A 1025 20.22 30.73 4.52
C ARG A 1025 20.01 32.09 3.81
N CYS A 1026 19.72 32.04 2.50
CA CYS A 1026 19.65 33.23 1.63
C CYS A 1026 18.29 33.92 1.73
N CYS A 1027 17.31 33.22 2.30
CA CYS A 1027 16.00 33.71 2.67
C CYS A 1027 16.09 34.37 4.04
#